data_AF-A0A930TS63-F1
#
_entry.id   AF-A0A930TS63-F1
#
_cell.length_a   1.000
_cell.length_b   1.000
_cell.length_c   1.000
_cell.angle_alpha   90.00
_cell.angle_beta   90.00
_cell.angle_gamma   90.00
#
_symmetry.space_group_name_H-M   'P 1'
#
loop_
_entity.id
_entity.type
_entity.pdbx_description
1 polymer ?
#
loop_
_entity_poly.entity_id
_entity_poly.type
_entity_poly.pdbx_seq_one_letter_code
_entity_poly.pdbx_strand_id
1 'polypeptide(L)'
;MTSRKSPQQRSQPAIAQITKLGQSGQFAEAIALCQATLQQDPNSPPILHLLGLALLQSGQPQQALAVLQQAIALAPEVPEFQNHLGVVLCQLGQWEAGIKAYQRAIALAPNAIDTRFNLGLALQKQQQFEAAIAEYQQVIELNPRYAAAHYQQGNCWQQLGRWQRAIAAYHIALECQSPYPEAQYNLGVAFYALGDREAAQRCYDQALRDRPQYVEALNALGTLLHDRGQARAAIEQYQQVLRLQPNYVPALFNLANVQQRLEQYDPAYETYHRILELDPHHPKALDGLVGIVRKTARWNELAGLESRLWQVVTERLALGTDVEVSPYSSLFMPLGAAQQRAIAERHATTLVRKLGDRLSLLDLGGSQPSPTDRIRLGYVSGDFRHHAVAQLMLRLFELHDRQQFEVFAYSLGPDDDSAYRQKLMADCDRFLDMRGQTLEAIAHQIRADGIQILIDLAGYTEHACPELFAFRPAPIQITYLGYPGTLGADYIDYIVTDLVVTPPPLAHTLTEQCLYLPYSYQINNNQQFRPDPSQTRQSLREQAGLPKDAVVFCCFNKLEKIEPTIFSIWMSILQQVPASVLWLLSSDPVIDDRVRAIASSHGIDPTRLYFAPRTSKEEHITRHRAADLFLDTRYYNAHTTASDALWAGLPLITPAGETFASRVAASLLYAVQLPQLVTETLQEYEDLAIYLATHSDELQQYQAHLDIHRLDLPLFDTPQTVRHLEQVYLLAWNHHCTGQPPTHLQVKLPSTNVSTPGSAPAVISQPSLLPTVNAETNLDENPGEPVSCQADEGFQHWLRLSGGAIAVTTYQAGKVLMVGWNGQQVTMLLRQFSKPMGMAVMGDRIALATQHEVVLFANAKPLAHDYLEQQPGRYDTLYLPRAAYYTGDLNIHDMSFGQGRLWMVNTRFSCLASLSTDYSFVPEWRPSFISDLAPEDRCHLNGLAMVGDRPKYVTALGETNEVGGWRENKAKGGIVIDVDTNEVIHRGLSMPHSPQWYEGALWVLNSGVGELCRIDVQKGDRTVICALPGFGRGLCFVGDYALMGLCQIRERHIFGGLPVQERFAQLLCGVAIVNIRTGDQVGLLKFDSGCRELYDVKFLPGMLRPTILNLDKPAVREAFTAPEVAYWLRPSNLIHDDPTMFG
;
A
#
# COMPACT_ATOMS: atom_id res chain seq x y z
N MET A 1 -31.08 -90.54 -11.22
CA MET A 1 -31.45 -89.14 -10.93
C MET A 1 -30.46 -88.59 -9.91
N THR A 2 -29.45 -87.85 -10.35
CA THR A 2 -28.60 -87.03 -9.48
C THR A 2 -28.54 -85.65 -10.11
N SER A 3 -29.30 -84.73 -9.50
CA SER A 3 -29.44 -83.32 -9.86
C SER A 3 -28.06 -82.67 -10.00
N ARG A 4 -27.63 -82.35 -11.24
CA ARG A 4 -26.50 -81.44 -11.48
C ARG A 4 -26.91 -80.06 -10.95
N LYS A 5 -26.40 -79.72 -9.77
CA LYS A 5 -26.52 -78.38 -9.17
C LYS A 5 -26.02 -77.31 -10.17
N SER A 6 -26.74 -76.20 -10.28
CA SER A 6 -26.39 -75.08 -11.18
C SER A 6 -25.03 -74.47 -10.82
N PRO A 7 -24.35 -73.74 -11.73
CA PRO A 7 -23.08 -73.06 -11.43
C PRO A 7 -23.15 -72.19 -10.15
N GLN A 8 -24.27 -71.48 -9.95
CA GLN A 8 -24.56 -70.69 -8.74
C GLN A 8 -24.62 -71.50 -7.44
N GLN A 9 -24.94 -72.80 -7.48
CA GLN A 9 -24.98 -73.66 -6.30
C GLN A 9 -23.61 -74.28 -5.93
N ARG A 10 -22.57 -74.12 -6.78
CA ARG A 10 -21.20 -74.63 -6.49
C ARG A 10 -20.33 -73.62 -5.74
N SER A 11 -20.60 -72.32 -5.87
CA SER A 11 -19.80 -71.24 -5.29
C SER A 11 -20.25 -70.78 -3.89
N GLN A 12 -21.44 -71.18 -3.42
CA GLN A 12 -21.94 -70.83 -2.08
C GLN A 12 -21.00 -71.16 -0.89
N PRO A 13 -20.34 -72.34 -0.83
CA PRO A 13 -19.41 -72.65 0.26
C PRO A 13 -18.16 -71.76 0.22
N ALA A 14 -17.67 -71.47 -0.99
CA ALA A 14 -16.52 -70.61 -1.20
C ALA A 14 -16.82 -69.16 -0.81
N ILE A 15 -18.00 -68.63 -1.18
CA ILE A 15 -18.46 -67.28 -0.78
C ILE A 15 -18.46 -67.13 0.75
N ALA A 16 -19.00 -68.11 1.48
CA ALA A 16 -19.05 -68.07 2.94
C ALA A 16 -17.65 -68.09 3.57
N GLN A 17 -16.73 -68.90 3.02
CA GLN A 17 -15.35 -68.96 3.50
C GLN A 17 -14.57 -67.68 3.19
N ILE A 18 -14.68 -67.15 1.97
CA ILE A 18 -14.05 -65.88 1.55
C ILE A 18 -14.56 -64.73 2.43
N THR A 19 -15.86 -64.66 2.67
CA THR A 19 -16.46 -63.63 3.53
C THR A 19 -15.92 -63.73 4.95
N LYS A 20 -15.79 -64.95 5.50
CA LYS A 20 -15.21 -65.17 6.84
C LYS A 20 -13.74 -64.74 6.91
N LEU A 21 -12.93 -65.07 5.91
CA LEU A 21 -11.52 -64.64 5.82
C LEU A 21 -11.40 -63.12 5.71
N GLY A 22 -12.29 -62.47 4.95
CA GLY A 22 -12.37 -61.01 4.88
C GLY A 22 -12.74 -60.37 6.22
N GLN A 23 -13.74 -60.94 6.91
CA GLN A 23 -14.17 -60.46 8.24
C GLN A 23 -13.10 -60.68 9.34
N SER A 24 -12.24 -61.70 9.22
CA SER A 24 -11.12 -61.94 10.14
C SER A 24 -9.85 -61.14 9.82
N GLY A 25 -9.88 -60.29 8.78
CA GLY A 25 -8.71 -59.49 8.36
C GLY A 25 -7.64 -60.28 7.60
N GLN A 26 -7.91 -61.53 7.24
CA GLN A 26 -6.99 -62.41 6.50
C GLN A 26 -7.10 -62.15 4.98
N PHE A 27 -6.82 -60.91 4.56
CA PHE A 27 -7.08 -60.45 3.20
C PHE A 27 -6.26 -61.19 2.13
N ALA A 28 -5.00 -61.54 2.42
CA ALA A 28 -4.16 -62.29 1.48
C ALA A 28 -4.74 -63.68 1.17
N GLU A 29 -5.24 -64.38 2.20
CA GLU A 29 -5.88 -65.69 2.07
C GLU A 29 -7.23 -65.57 1.35
N ALA A 30 -8.00 -64.52 1.63
CA ALA A 30 -9.24 -64.20 0.92
C ALA A 30 -9.00 -63.92 -0.58
N ILE A 31 -7.97 -63.14 -0.92
CA ILE A 31 -7.58 -62.84 -2.31
C ILE A 31 -7.18 -64.13 -3.04
N ALA A 32 -6.32 -64.96 -2.43
CA ALA A 32 -5.88 -66.22 -3.03
C ALA A 32 -7.06 -67.17 -3.28
N LEU A 33 -7.98 -67.27 -2.33
CA LEU A 33 -9.18 -68.11 -2.47
C LEU A 33 -10.15 -67.56 -3.53
N CYS A 34 -10.33 -66.24 -3.60
CA CYS A 34 -11.07 -65.59 -4.68
C CYS A 34 -10.48 -65.91 -6.06
N GLN A 35 -9.17 -65.73 -6.24
CA GLN A 35 -8.47 -66.01 -7.50
C GLN A 35 -8.58 -67.48 -7.91
N ALA A 36 -8.38 -68.41 -6.96
CA ALA A 36 -8.54 -69.84 -7.21
C ALA A 36 -9.99 -70.21 -7.60
N THR A 37 -10.97 -69.54 -7.00
CA THR A 37 -12.40 -69.75 -7.34
C THR A 37 -12.72 -69.18 -8.72
N LEU A 38 -12.17 -68.02 -9.08
CA LEU A 38 -12.34 -67.41 -10.41
C LEU A 38 -11.64 -68.19 -11.53
N GLN A 39 -10.61 -68.99 -11.24
CA GLN A 39 -10.06 -69.92 -12.25
C GLN A 39 -11.07 -71.00 -12.65
N GLN A 40 -11.97 -71.38 -11.73
CA GLN A 40 -13.01 -72.38 -11.97
C GLN A 40 -14.33 -71.78 -12.48
N ASP A 41 -14.60 -70.52 -12.11
CA ASP A 41 -15.78 -69.74 -12.53
C ASP A 41 -15.40 -68.28 -12.81
N PRO A 42 -14.84 -67.97 -14.01
CA PRO A 42 -14.27 -66.64 -14.30
C PRO A 42 -15.26 -65.48 -14.31
N ASN A 43 -16.55 -65.78 -14.52
CA ASN A 43 -17.61 -64.77 -14.69
C ASN A 43 -18.56 -64.76 -13.49
N SER A 44 -18.04 -64.96 -12.28
CA SER A 44 -18.84 -64.98 -11.04
C SER A 44 -18.88 -63.59 -10.38
N PRO A 45 -19.97 -62.79 -10.54
CA PRO A 45 -19.98 -61.42 -10.04
C PRO A 45 -19.77 -61.30 -8.51
N PRO A 46 -20.37 -62.17 -7.65
CA PRO A 46 -20.12 -62.15 -6.21
C PRO A 46 -18.66 -62.41 -5.82
N ILE A 47 -17.94 -63.30 -6.53
CA ILE A 47 -16.53 -63.59 -6.22
C ILE A 47 -15.63 -62.44 -6.69
N LEU A 48 -15.92 -61.84 -7.85
CA LEU A 48 -15.23 -60.63 -8.32
C LEU A 48 -15.42 -59.48 -7.32
N HIS A 49 -16.63 -59.27 -6.82
CA HIS A 49 -16.90 -58.26 -5.80
C HIS A 49 -16.13 -58.49 -4.50
N LEU A 50 -16.13 -59.73 -3.97
CA LEU A 50 -15.35 -60.09 -2.78
C LEU A 50 -13.85 -59.95 -3.00
N LEU A 51 -13.34 -60.25 -4.20
CA LEU A 51 -11.95 -60.01 -4.56
C LEU A 51 -11.63 -58.51 -4.56
N GLY A 52 -12.50 -57.69 -5.14
CA GLY A 52 -12.39 -56.23 -5.12
C GLY A 52 -12.34 -55.67 -3.70
N LEU A 53 -13.21 -56.15 -2.82
CA LEU A 53 -13.22 -55.78 -1.40
C LEU A 53 -11.94 -56.19 -0.66
N ALA A 54 -11.48 -57.42 -0.84
CA ALA A 54 -10.26 -57.90 -0.19
C ALA A 54 -9.01 -57.15 -0.70
N LEU A 55 -8.94 -56.85 -2.00
CA LEU A 55 -7.89 -56.01 -2.59
C LEU A 55 -7.90 -54.60 -2.00
N LEU A 56 -9.08 -53.99 -1.89
CA LEU A 56 -9.25 -52.66 -1.29
C LEU A 56 -8.74 -52.61 0.16
N GLN A 57 -9.18 -53.57 0.99
CA GLN A 57 -8.77 -53.67 2.38
C GLN A 57 -7.27 -54.02 2.55
N SER A 58 -6.65 -54.66 1.55
CA SER A 58 -5.21 -54.91 1.51
C SER A 58 -4.37 -53.73 1.01
N GLY A 59 -4.98 -52.56 0.72
CA GLY A 59 -4.29 -51.38 0.23
C GLY A 59 -3.98 -51.38 -1.27
N GLN A 60 -4.74 -52.13 -2.08
CA GLN A 60 -4.56 -52.23 -3.54
C GLN A 60 -5.75 -51.66 -4.33
N PRO A 61 -6.07 -50.35 -4.20
CA PRO A 61 -7.28 -49.76 -4.76
C PRO A 61 -7.35 -49.79 -6.29
N GLN A 62 -6.21 -49.70 -6.98
CA GLN A 62 -6.17 -49.74 -8.45
C GLN A 62 -6.58 -51.12 -9.01
N GLN A 63 -6.17 -52.19 -8.35
CA GLN A 63 -6.56 -53.55 -8.72
C GLN A 63 -8.02 -53.81 -8.34
N ALA A 64 -8.45 -53.33 -7.17
CA ALA A 64 -9.84 -53.40 -6.74
C ALA A 64 -10.78 -52.72 -7.75
N LEU A 65 -10.40 -51.57 -8.31
CA LEU A 65 -11.16 -50.84 -9.32
C LEU A 65 -11.43 -51.70 -10.56
N ALA A 66 -10.37 -52.32 -11.12
CA ALA A 66 -10.49 -53.13 -12.33
C ALA A 66 -11.42 -54.34 -12.11
N VAL A 67 -11.29 -55.01 -10.97
CA VAL A 67 -12.11 -56.19 -10.64
C VAL A 67 -13.57 -55.80 -10.35
N LEU A 68 -13.81 -54.69 -9.65
CA LEU A 68 -15.18 -54.20 -9.39
C LEU A 68 -15.88 -53.74 -10.68
N GLN A 69 -15.16 -53.12 -11.62
CA GLN A 69 -15.71 -52.78 -12.93
C GLN A 69 -16.12 -54.03 -13.72
N GLN A 70 -15.35 -55.12 -13.64
CA GLN A 70 -15.74 -56.41 -14.23
C GLN A 70 -17.00 -56.99 -13.56
N ALA A 71 -17.08 -56.94 -12.22
CA ALA A 71 -18.27 -57.39 -11.48
C ALA A 71 -19.53 -56.61 -11.91
N ILE A 72 -19.41 -55.29 -12.07
CA ILE A 72 -20.49 -54.40 -12.51
C ILE A 72 -20.88 -54.64 -13.97
N ALA A 73 -19.93 -54.92 -14.86
CA ALA A 73 -20.22 -55.23 -16.25
C ALA A 73 -21.06 -56.52 -16.39
N LEU A 74 -20.87 -57.48 -15.48
CA LEU A 74 -21.59 -58.76 -15.47
C LEU A 74 -22.93 -58.69 -14.73
N ALA A 75 -23.08 -57.80 -13.74
CA ALA A 75 -24.30 -57.63 -12.96
C ALA A 75 -24.50 -56.14 -12.57
N PRO A 76 -24.93 -55.28 -13.51
CA PRO A 76 -25.04 -53.83 -13.30
C PRO A 76 -26.17 -53.42 -12.34
N GLU A 77 -27.11 -54.31 -12.06
CA GLU A 77 -28.27 -54.11 -11.20
C GLU A 77 -27.99 -54.30 -9.70
N VAL A 78 -26.79 -54.76 -9.31
CA VAL A 78 -26.43 -55.02 -7.90
C VAL A 78 -25.94 -53.72 -7.22
N PRO A 79 -26.69 -53.14 -6.27
CA PRO A 79 -26.35 -51.85 -5.65
C PRO A 79 -25.01 -51.86 -4.90
N GLU A 80 -24.68 -52.97 -4.22
CA GLU A 80 -23.48 -53.11 -3.39
C GLU A 80 -22.20 -53.02 -4.22
N PHE A 81 -22.26 -53.35 -5.51
CA PHE A 81 -21.10 -53.28 -6.41
C PHE A 81 -20.81 -51.82 -6.76
N GLN A 82 -21.87 -51.06 -7.06
CA GLN A 82 -21.78 -49.62 -7.33
C GLN A 82 -21.35 -48.84 -6.07
N ASN A 83 -21.83 -49.22 -4.89
CA ASN A 83 -21.39 -48.63 -3.62
C ASN A 83 -19.87 -48.80 -3.41
N HIS A 84 -19.35 -50.03 -3.54
CA HIS A 84 -17.91 -50.25 -3.35
C HIS A 84 -17.07 -49.65 -4.48
N LEU A 85 -17.57 -49.57 -5.71
CA LEU A 85 -16.92 -48.78 -6.77
C LEU A 85 -16.78 -47.31 -6.33
N GLY A 86 -17.82 -46.73 -5.75
CA GLY A 86 -17.78 -45.37 -5.18
C GLY A 86 -16.68 -45.21 -4.13
N VAL A 87 -16.56 -46.17 -3.21
CA VAL A 87 -15.51 -46.17 -2.17
C VAL A 87 -14.12 -46.19 -2.80
N VAL A 88 -13.87 -47.08 -3.76
CA VAL A 88 -12.57 -47.20 -4.43
C VAL A 88 -12.21 -45.94 -5.20
N LEU A 89 -13.15 -45.37 -5.95
CA LEU A 89 -12.94 -44.15 -6.73
C LEU A 89 -12.60 -42.96 -5.82
N CYS A 90 -13.31 -42.80 -4.70
CA CYS A 90 -13.01 -41.75 -3.72
C CYS A 90 -11.63 -41.95 -3.07
N GLN A 91 -11.24 -43.20 -2.74
CA GLN A 91 -9.89 -43.48 -2.21
C GLN A 91 -8.77 -43.17 -3.22
N LEU A 92 -9.05 -43.30 -4.53
CA LEU A 92 -8.14 -42.92 -5.61
C LEU A 92 -8.17 -41.42 -5.93
N GLY A 93 -8.92 -40.60 -5.19
CA GLY A 93 -9.09 -39.17 -5.45
C GLY A 93 -10.01 -38.83 -6.62
N GLN A 94 -10.69 -39.82 -7.22
CA GLN A 94 -11.64 -39.63 -8.32
C GLN A 94 -13.04 -39.32 -7.78
N TRP A 95 -13.16 -38.20 -7.07
CA TRP A 95 -14.35 -37.83 -6.29
C TRP A 95 -15.64 -37.76 -7.10
N GLU A 96 -15.64 -37.11 -8.27
CA GLU A 96 -16.86 -36.99 -9.11
C GLU A 96 -17.35 -38.34 -9.62
N ALA A 97 -16.43 -39.21 -10.04
CA ALA A 97 -16.77 -40.55 -10.50
C ALA A 97 -17.32 -41.39 -9.33
N GLY A 98 -16.72 -41.25 -8.15
CA GLY A 98 -17.20 -41.91 -6.93
C GLY A 98 -18.62 -41.47 -6.53
N ILE A 99 -18.90 -40.16 -6.57
CA ILE A 99 -20.24 -39.60 -6.33
C ILE A 99 -21.27 -40.17 -7.30
N LYS A 100 -20.95 -40.25 -8.61
CA LYS A 100 -21.85 -40.86 -9.61
C LYS A 100 -22.12 -42.34 -9.33
N ALA A 101 -21.10 -43.08 -8.88
CA ALA A 101 -21.27 -44.49 -8.52
C ALA A 101 -22.21 -44.66 -7.30
N TYR A 102 -22.07 -43.81 -6.27
CA TYR A 102 -23.00 -43.81 -5.13
C TYR A 102 -24.43 -43.44 -5.54
N GLN A 103 -24.61 -42.41 -6.38
CA GLN A 103 -25.93 -42.02 -6.90
C GLN A 103 -26.57 -43.18 -7.67
N ARG A 104 -25.79 -43.93 -8.45
CA ARG A 104 -26.27 -45.12 -9.15
C ARG A 104 -26.68 -46.23 -8.18
N ALA A 105 -25.88 -46.48 -7.13
CA ALA A 105 -26.22 -47.43 -6.08
C ALA A 105 -27.54 -47.06 -5.37
N ILE A 106 -27.74 -45.79 -5.04
CA ILE A 106 -28.97 -45.28 -4.40
C ILE A 106 -30.18 -45.38 -5.34
N ALA A 107 -30.00 -45.15 -6.64
CA ALA A 107 -31.07 -45.32 -7.62
C ALA A 107 -31.55 -46.79 -7.72
N LEU A 108 -30.67 -47.75 -7.45
CA LEU A 108 -31.00 -49.18 -7.40
C LEU A 108 -31.57 -49.60 -6.03
N ALA A 109 -31.10 -49.00 -4.94
CA ALA A 109 -31.55 -49.26 -3.58
C ALA A 109 -31.74 -47.95 -2.78
N PRO A 110 -32.93 -47.32 -2.82
CA PRO A 110 -33.17 -46.00 -2.20
C PRO A 110 -32.97 -45.94 -0.68
N ASN A 111 -33.08 -47.08 0.01
CA ASN A 111 -32.98 -47.20 1.47
C ASN A 111 -31.58 -47.66 1.94
N ALA A 112 -30.56 -47.65 1.07
CA ALA A 112 -29.20 -48.05 1.41
C ALA A 112 -28.51 -46.99 2.30
N ILE A 113 -28.67 -47.11 3.62
CA ILE A 113 -28.16 -46.18 4.64
C ILE A 113 -26.64 -45.94 4.48
N ASP A 114 -25.84 -47.01 4.41
CA ASP A 114 -24.38 -46.89 4.34
C ASP A 114 -23.91 -46.18 3.05
N THR A 115 -24.61 -46.42 1.93
CA THR A 115 -24.32 -45.76 0.65
C THR A 115 -24.64 -44.27 0.70
N ARG A 116 -25.78 -43.88 1.29
CA ARG A 116 -26.13 -42.47 1.49
C ARG A 116 -25.15 -41.77 2.42
N PHE A 117 -24.75 -42.43 3.50
CA PHE A 117 -23.74 -41.90 4.42
C PHE A 117 -22.40 -41.68 3.71
N ASN A 118 -21.94 -42.65 2.91
CA ASN A 118 -20.71 -42.53 2.11
C ASN A 118 -20.79 -41.43 1.04
N LEU A 119 -21.95 -41.26 0.40
CA LEU A 119 -22.20 -40.15 -0.52
C LEU A 119 -22.09 -38.81 0.21
N GLY A 120 -22.71 -38.68 1.39
CA GLY A 120 -22.59 -37.50 2.24
C GLY A 120 -21.13 -37.18 2.58
N LEU A 121 -20.33 -38.18 2.96
CA LEU A 121 -18.90 -38.00 3.23
C LEU A 121 -18.12 -37.52 1.99
N ALA A 122 -18.41 -38.06 0.81
CA ALA A 122 -17.77 -37.65 -0.43
C ALA A 122 -18.14 -36.22 -0.83
N LEU A 123 -19.42 -35.84 -0.70
CA LEU A 123 -19.91 -34.48 -0.94
C LEU A 123 -19.27 -33.49 0.04
N GLN A 124 -19.18 -33.84 1.33
CA GLN A 124 -18.51 -33.03 2.34
C GLN A 124 -17.02 -32.82 2.00
N LYS A 125 -16.31 -33.83 1.51
CA LYS A 125 -14.91 -33.70 1.06
C LYS A 125 -14.74 -32.78 -0.15
N GLN A 126 -15.75 -32.71 -1.01
CA GLN A 126 -15.84 -31.76 -2.13
C GLN A 126 -16.39 -30.38 -1.72
N GLN A 127 -16.54 -30.11 -0.42
CA GLN A 127 -17.09 -28.87 0.15
C GLN A 127 -18.54 -28.57 -0.30
N GLN A 128 -19.29 -29.58 -0.74
CA GLN A 128 -20.71 -29.47 -1.07
C GLN A 128 -21.56 -29.75 0.18
N PHE A 129 -21.46 -28.86 1.17
CA PHE A 129 -21.98 -29.10 2.52
C PHE A 129 -23.51 -29.23 2.56
N GLU A 130 -24.25 -28.43 1.80
CA GLU A 130 -25.72 -28.50 1.75
C GLU A 130 -26.20 -29.83 1.15
N ALA A 131 -25.53 -30.30 0.09
CA ALA A 131 -25.84 -31.59 -0.52
C ALA A 131 -25.50 -32.75 0.45
N ALA A 132 -24.37 -32.65 1.16
CA ALA A 132 -24.01 -33.61 2.19
C ALA A 132 -25.04 -33.66 3.33
N ILE A 133 -25.52 -32.50 3.80
CA ILE A 133 -26.56 -32.38 4.83
C ILE A 133 -27.85 -33.06 4.37
N ALA A 134 -28.25 -32.90 3.10
CA ALA A 134 -29.45 -33.55 2.56
C ALA A 134 -29.33 -35.09 2.62
N GLU A 135 -28.16 -35.64 2.27
CA GLU A 135 -27.94 -37.08 2.36
C GLU A 135 -27.87 -37.58 3.81
N TYR A 136 -27.25 -36.83 4.73
CA TYR A 136 -27.29 -37.17 6.16
C TYR A 136 -28.70 -37.11 6.73
N GLN A 137 -29.52 -36.17 6.28
CA GLN A 137 -30.92 -36.08 6.67
C GLN A 137 -31.70 -37.33 6.25
N GLN A 138 -31.46 -37.85 5.03
CA GLN A 138 -32.04 -39.11 4.58
C GLN A 138 -31.57 -40.32 5.43
N VAL A 139 -30.30 -40.35 5.83
CA VAL A 139 -29.79 -41.38 6.76
C VAL A 139 -30.51 -41.30 8.12
N ILE A 140 -30.71 -40.10 8.65
CA ILE A 140 -31.38 -39.85 9.93
C ILE A 140 -32.86 -40.24 9.86
N GLU A 141 -33.55 -39.95 8.74
CA GLU A 141 -34.94 -40.36 8.53
C GLU A 141 -35.09 -41.88 8.52
N LEU A 142 -34.14 -42.61 7.91
CA LEU A 142 -34.13 -44.07 7.89
C LEU A 142 -33.67 -44.70 9.22
N ASN A 143 -32.76 -44.04 9.95
CA ASN A 143 -32.29 -44.46 11.26
C ASN A 143 -32.02 -43.26 12.18
N PRO A 144 -33.01 -42.85 13.00
CA PRO A 144 -32.88 -41.68 13.87
C PRO A 144 -31.76 -41.76 14.91
N ARG A 145 -31.31 -42.97 15.27
CA ARG A 145 -30.25 -43.20 16.28
C ARG A 145 -28.85 -43.35 15.67
N TYR A 146 -28.67 -43.05 14.38
CA TYR A 146 -27.36 -43.14 13.71
C TYR A 146 -26.46 -41.96 14.12
N ALA A 147 -25.75 -42.11 15.25
CA ALA A 147 -24.94 -41.04 15.87
C ALA A 147 -23.97 -40.36 14.91
N ALA A 148 -23.29 -41.13 14.04
CA ALA A 148 -22.31 -40.60 13.09
C ALA A 148 -22.94 -39.68 12.02
N ALA A 149 -24.22 -39.86 11.67
CA ALA A 149 -24.90 -39.02 10.69
C ALA A 149 -25.25 -37.65 11.31
N HIS A 150 -25.75 -37.63 12.55
CA HIS A 150 -25.95 -36.39 13.31
C HIS A 150 -24.63 -35.64 13.51
N TYR A 151 -23.55 -36.34 13.89
CA TYR A 151 -22.22 -35.74 14.04
C TYR A 151 -21.71 -35.13 12.73
N GLN A 152 -21.77 -35.84 11.59
CA GLN A 152 -21.31 -35.30 10.31
C GLN A 152 -22.22 -34.19 9.76
N GLN A 153 -23.53 -34.26 10.03
CA GLN A 153 -24.44 -33.16 9.75
C GLN A 153 -24.07 -31.91 10.57
N GLY A 154 -23.75 -32.07 11.85
CA GLY A 154 -23.22 -31.02 12.72
C GLY A 154 -21.93 -30.40 12.19
N ASN A 155 -20.99 -31.23 11.71
CA ASN A 155 -19.75 -30.77 11.09
C ASN A 155 -20.02 -29.92 9.84
N CYS A 156 -20.97 -30.33 9.00
CA CYS A 156 -21.35 -29.55 7.82
C CYS A 156 -22.02 -28.22 8.21
N TRP A 157 -22.91 -28.22 9.21
CA TRP A 157 -23.49 -26.98 9.73
C TRP A 157 -22.43 -26.02 10.28
N GLN A 158 -21.43 -26.55 10.98
CA GLN A 158 -20.28 -25.77 11.45
C GLN A 158 -19.48 -25.16 10.30
N GLN A 159 -19.21 -25.90 9.21
CA GLN A 159 -18.52 -25.34 8.03
C GLN A 159 -19.32 -24.24 7.35
N LEU A 160 -20.66 -24.30 7.42
CA LEU A 160 -21.58 -23.26 6.93
C LEU A 160 -21.78 -22.09 7.93
N GLY A 161 -21.08 -22.09 9.07
CA GLY A 161 -21.24 -21.08 10.12
C GLY A 161 -22.60 -21.13 10.84
N ARG A 162 -23.37 -22.21 10.67
CA ARG A 162 -24.70 -22.44 11.27
C ARG A 162 -24.57 -23.04 12.67
N TRP A 163 -23.90 -22.34 13.58
CA TRP A 163 -23.46 -22.86 14.88
C TRP A 163 -24.58 -23.45 15.76
N GLN A 164 -25.76 -22.82 15.81
CA GLN A 164 -26.89 -23.33 16.60
C GLN A 164 -27.40 -24.69 16.08
N ARG A 165 -27.46 -24.87 14.74
CA ARG A 165 -27.83 -26.15 14.14
C ARG A 165 -26.76 -27.21 14.38
N ALA A 166 -25.49 -26.82 14.35
CA ALA A 166 -24.38 -27.70 14.70
C ALA A 166 -24.50 -28.19 16.16
N ILE A 167 -24.75 -27.28 17.11
CA ILE A 167 -24.97 -27.61 18.54
C ILE A 167 -26.10 -28.63 18.70
N ALA A 168 -27.26 -28.39 18.08
CA ALA A 168 -28.39 -29.31 18.16
C ALA A 168 -28.03 -30.71 17.62
N ALA A 169 -27.36 -30.78 16.48
CA ALA A 169 -26.93 -32.04 15.88
C ALA A 169 -25.90 -32.78 16.75
N TYR A 170 -24.93 -32.08 17.33
CA TYR A 170 -23.94 -32.68 18.23
C TYR A 170 -24.57 -33.20 19.53
N HIS A 171 -25.56 -32.49 20.10
CA HIS A 171 -26.31 -32.99 21.25
C HIS A 171 -27.03 -34.30 20.95
N ILE A 172 -27.73 -34.40 19.81
CA ILE A 172 -28.40 -35.64 19.41
C ILE A 172 -27.38 -36.76 19.17
N ALA A 173 -26.22 -36.47 18.58
CA ALA A 173 -25.16 -37.45 18.40
C ALA A 173 -24.67 -38.02 19.75
N LEU A 174 -24.51 -37.17 20.78
CA LEU A 174 -24.13 -37.55 22.14
C LEU A 174 -25.22 -38.32 22.88
N GLU A 175 -26.50 -38.02 22.63
CA GLU A 175 -27.64 -38.80 23.14
C GLU A 175 -27.70 -40.20 22.51
N CYS A 176 -27.36 -40.31 21.22
CA CYS A 176 -27.34 -41.58 20.50
C CYS A 176 -26.16 -42.47 20.92
N GLN A 177 -24.99 -41.87 21.15
CA GLN A 177 -23.76 -42.55 21.53
C GLN A 177 -22.95 -41.71 22.53
N SER A 178 -22.68 -42.29 23.70
CA SER A 178 -21.79 -41.70 24.72
C SER A 178 -20.94 -42.80 25.37
N PRO A 179 -19.62 -42.60 25.59
CA PRO A 179 -18.85 -41.38 25.28
C PRO A 179 -18.60 -41.21 23.77
N TYR A 180 -18.55 -39.96 23.33
CA TYR A 180 -18.18 -39.60 21.95
C TYR A 180 -17.29 -38.33 21.96
N PRO A 181 -15.99 -38.48 22.24
CA PRO A 181 -15.08 -37.34 22.48
C PRO A 181 -15.02 -36.34 21.32
N GLU A 182 -15.09 -36.81 20.08
CA GLU A 182 -15.07 -35.97 18.87
C GLU A 182 -16.31 -35.05 18.79
N ALA A 183 -17.50 -35.60 19.07
CA ALA A 183 -18.74 -34.83 19.12
C ALA A 183 -18.74 -33.84 20.30
N GLN A 184 -18.23 -34.26 21.45
CA GLN A 184 -18.10 -33.39 22.63
C GLN A 184 -17.13 -32.22 22.37
N TYR A 185 -15.99 -32.47 21.72
CA TYR A 185 -15.04 -31.42 21.33
C TYR A 185 -15.65 -30.43 20.33
N ASN A 186 -16.29 -30.91 19.25
CA ASN A 186 -16.90 -30.02 18.25
C ASN A 186 -18.08 -29.23 18.82
N LEU A 187 -18.83 -29.79 19.78
CA LEU A 187 -19.82 -29.06 20.56
C LEU A 187 -19.17 -27.90 21.32
N GLY A 188 -18.02 -28.15 21.96
CA GLY A 188 -17.22 -27.11 22.62
C GLY A 188 -16.75 -26.01 21.67
N VAL A 189 -16.29 -26.38 20.47
CA VAL A 189 -15.90 -25.44 19.40
C VAL A 189 -17.09 -24.56 18.98
N ALA A 190 -18.28 -25.13 18.85
CA ALA A 190 -19.47 -24.38 18.49
C ALA A 190 -19.91 -23.40 19.60
N PHE A 191 -19.86 -23.81 20.87
CA PHE A 191 -20.11 -22.89 21.99
C PHE A 191 -19.08 -21.76 22.07
N TYR A 192 -17.80 -22.09 21.84
CA TYR A 192 -16.73 -21.10 21.78
C TYR A 192 -16.98 -20.05 20.69
N ALA A 193 -17.41 -20.48 19.50
CA ALA A 193 -17.73 -19.61 18.37
C ALA A 193 -18.93 -18.69 18.65
N LEU A 194 -19.89 -19.14 19.47
CA LEU A 194 -21.02 -18.33 19.95
C LEU A 194 -20.68 -17.46 21.18
N GLY A 195 -19.44 -17.50 21.67
CA GLY A 195 -19.00 -16.73 22.83
C GLY A 195 -19.31 -17.36 24.19
N ASP A 196 -19.97 -18.52 24.25
CA ASP A 196 -20.22 -19.24 25.51
C ASP A 196 -18.97 -20.00 25.96
N ARG A 197 -18.06 -19.26 26.60
CA ARG A 197 -16.77 -19.79 27.07
C ARG A 197 -16.92 -20.82 28.19
N GLU A 198 -17.98 -20.77 28.99
CA GLU A 198 -18.19 -21.72 30.07
C GLU A 198 -18.69 -23.07 29.54
N ALA A 199 -19.67 -23.07 28.63
CA ALA A 199 -20.11 -24.29 27.97
C ALA A 199 -18.99 -24.91 27.13
N ALA A 200 -18.20 -24.09 26.41
CA ALA A 200 -17.03 -24.56 25.66
C ALA A 200 -16.03 -25.30 26.55
N GLN A 201 -15.65 -24.72 27.68
CA GLN A 201 -14.71 -25.35 28.61
C GLN A 201 -15.27 -26.68 29.16
N ARG A 202 -16.52 -26.71 29.62
CA ARG A 202 -17.14 -27.95 30.12
C ARG A 202 -17.09 -29.07 29.08
N CYS A 203 -17.28 -28.73 27.81
CA CYS A 203 -17.17 -29.68 26.71
C CYS A 203 -15.74 -30.17 26.50
N TYR A 204 -14.75 -29.28 26.47
CA TYR A 204 -13.35 -29.67 26.36
C TYR A 204 -12.89 -30.54 27.54
N ASP A 205 -13.27 -30.19 28.76
CA ASP A 205 -12.96 -30.96 29.97
C ASP A 205 -13.62 -32.34 29.96
N GLN A 206 -14.84 -32.48 29.42
CA GLN A 206 -15.48 -33.79 29.23
C GLN A 206 -14.76 -34.62 28.16
N ALA A 207 -14.43 -34.02 27.00
CA ALA A 207 -13.70 -34.70 25.94
C ALA A 207 -12.31 -35.20 26.43
N LEU A 208 -11.62 -34.41 27.26
CA LEU A 208 -10.34 -34.79 27.87
C LEU A 208 -10.48 -35.83 28.99
N ARG A 209 -11.60 -35.85 29.72
CA ARG A 209 -11.89 -36.94 30.67
C ARG A 209 -12.07 -38.28 29.95
N ASP A 210 -12.77 -38.27 28.82
CA ASP A 210 -13.01 -39.48 28.03
C ASP A 210 -11.78 -39.90 27.21
N ARG A 211 -10.96 -38.93 26.76
CA ARG A 211 -9.69 -39.15 26.05
C ARG A 211 -8.61 -38.15 26.50
N PRO A 212 -7.80 -38.48 27.52
CA PRO A 212 -6.82 -37.55 28.12
C PRO A 212 -5.72 -37.02 27.18
N GLN A 213 -5.43 -37.72 26.08
CA GLN A 213 -4.42 -37.32 25.09
C GLN A 213 -5.06 -36.76 23.81
N TYR A 214 -6.28 -36.22 23.89
CA TYR A 214 -6.95 -35.63 22.74
C TYR A 214 -6.35 -34.25 22.40
N VAL A 215 -5.47 -34.24 21.40
CA VAL A 215 -4.63 -33.08 21.03
C VAL A 215 -5.45 -31.84 20.68
N GLU A 216 -6.53 -32.01 19.89
CA GLU A 216 -7.40 -30.92 19.47
C GLU A 216 -8.09 -30.25 20.65
N ALA A 217 -8.57 -31.04 21.62
CA ALA A 217 -9.21 -30.54 22.84
C ALA A 217 -8.20 -29.83 23.77
N LEU A 218 -6.97 -30.35 23.91
CA LEU A 218 -5.90 -29.67 24.66
C LEU A 218 -5.54 -28.31 24.03
N ASN A 219 -5.41 -28.25 22.70
CA ASN A 219 -5.13 -27.01 22.00
C ASN A 219 -6.27 -25.98 22.13
N ALA A 220 -7.52 -26.42 22.02
CA ALA A 220 -8.68 -25.54 22.20
C ALA A 220 -8.82 -25.04 23.65
N LEU A 221 -8.51 -25.88 24.64
CA LEU A 221 -8.43 -25.45 26.05
C LEU A 221 -7.33 -24.41 26.25
N GLY A 222 -6.14 -24.61 25.66
CA GLY A 222 -5.07 -23.62 25.67
C GLY A 222 -5.51 -22.27 25.09
N THR A 223 -6.28 -22.28 24.00
CA THR A 223 -6.83 -21.07 23.36
C THR A 223 -7.81 -20.36 24.31
N LEU A 224 -8.71 -21.12 24.93
CA LEU A 224 -9.67 -20.58 25.91
C LEU A 224 -8.99 -19.98 27.15
N LEU A 225 -7.96 -20.65 27.69
CA LEU A 225 -7.17 -20.15 28.82
C LEU A 225 -6.43 -18.87 28.45
N HIS A 226 -5.87 -18.83 27.23
CA HIS A 226 -5.22 -17.65 26.73
C HIS A 226 -6.20 -16.46 26.68
N ASP A 227 -7.39 -16.63 26.11
CA ASP A 227 -8.40 -15.56 26.01
C ASP A 227 -8.86 -15.04 27.38
N ARG A 228 -8.76 -15.85 28.43
CA ARG A 228 -9.00 -15.44 29.83
C ARG A 228 -7.81 -14.76 30.51
N GLY A 229 -6.75 -14.46 29.75
CA GLY A 229 -5.51 -13.86 30.27
C GLY A 229 -4.61 -14.85 31.02
N GLN A 230 -4.91 -16.15 31.03
CA GLN A 230 -4.12 -17.18 31.73
C GLN A 230 -2.99 -17.70 30.84
N ALA A 231 -2.11 -16.80 30.40
CA ALA A 231 -1.09 -17.08 29.39
C ALA A 231 -0.14 -18.24 29.76
N ARG A 232 0.26 -18.34 31.04
CA ARG A 232 1.13 -19.44 31.51
C ARG A 232 0.45 -20.80 31.41
N ALA A 233 -0.81 -20.90 31.85
CA ALA A 233 -1.58 -22.14 31.74
C ALA A 233 -1.82 -22.52 30.28
N ALA A 234 -2.05 -21.54 29.39
CA ALA A 234 -2.15 -21.79 27.95
C ALA A 234 -0.86 -22.37 27.36
N ILE A 235 0.31 -21.80 27.70
CA ILE A 235 1.62 -22.33 27.28
C ILE A 235 1.79 -23.78 27.71
N GLU A 236 1.41 -24.14 28.94
CA GLU A 236 1.51 -25.51 29.45
C GLU A 236 0.67 -26.49 28.60
N GLN A 237 -0.55 -26.10 28.20
CA GLN A 237 -1.40 -26.90 27.31
C GLN A 237 -0.79 -27.06 25.92
N TYR A 238 -0.29 -25.98 25.32
CA TYR A 238 0.37 -26.06 24.00
C TYR A 238 1.63 -26.92 24.05
N GLN A 239 2.45 -26.79 25.09
CA GLN A 239 3.62 -27.64 25.28
C GLN A 239 3.24 -29.11 25.48
N GLN A 240 2.11 -29.40 26.15
CA GLN A 240 1.59 -30.75 26.25
C GLN A 240 1.19 -31.32 24.90
N VAL A 241 0.51 -30.54 24.06
CA VAL A 241 0.22 -30.91 22.67
C VAL A 241 1.52 -31.22 21.91
N LEU A 242 2.53 -30.37 22.03
CA LEU A 242 3.79 -30.55 21.32
C LEU A 242 4.64 -31.72 21.85
N ARG A 243 4.45 -32.15 23.10
CA ARG A 243 5.02 -33.42 23.61
C ARG A 243 4.37 -34.65 22.97
N LEU A 244 3.06 -34.59 22.69
CA LEU A 244 2.31 -35.68 22.04
C LEU A 244 2.52 -35.70 20.52
N GLN A 245 2.52 -34.52 19.90
CA GLN A 245 2.67 -34.31 18.47
C GLN A 245 3.60 -33.10 18.20
N PRO A 246 4.93 -33.34 18.07
CA PRO A 246 5.93 -32.26 17.95
C PRO A 246 5.76 -31.32 16.75
N ASN A 247 5.11 -31.78 15.67
CA ASN A 247 4.90 -30.99 14.45
C ASN A 247 3.45 -30.47 14.31
N TYR A 248 2.70 -30.37 15.41
CA TYR A 248 1.33 -29.88 15.39
C TYR A 248 1.29 -28.35 15.24
N VAL A 249 1.26 -27.89 13.99
CA VAL A 249 1.33 -26.47 13.59
C VAL A 249 0.36 -25.55 14.33
N PRO A 250 -0.93 -25.90 14.57
CA PRO A 250 -1.84 -25.03 15.31
C PRO A 250 -1.36 -24.70 16.74
N ALA A 251 -0.78 -25.67 17.46
CA ALA A 251 -0.24 -25.41 18.80
C ALA A 251 1.07 -24.64 18.75
N LEU A 252 1.94 -24.88 17.77
CA LEU A 252 3.14 -24.06 17.54
C LEU A 252 2.76 -22.59 17.31
N PHE A 253 1.79 -22.35 16.42
CA PHE A 253 1.34 -21.00 16.10
C PHE A 253 0.72 -20.29 17.31
N ASN A 254 -0.17 -20.98 18.03
CA ASN A 254 -0.77 -20.44 19.24
C ASN A 254 0.27 -20.15 20.34
N LEU A 255 1.27 -21.02 20.50
CA LEU A 255 2.39 -20.82 21.42
C LEU A 255 3.22 -19.59 21.03
N ALA A 256 3.60 -19.46 19.76
CA ALA A 256 4.36 -18.32 19.25
C ALA A 256 3.63 -16.99 19.50
N ASN A 257 2.31 -16.96 19.25
CA ASN A 257 1.49 -15.78 19.52
C ASN A 257 1.42 -15.40 21.00
N VAL A 258 1.31 -16.37 21.91
CA VAL A 258 1.33 -16.10 23.36
C VAL A 258 2.70 -15.62 23.80
N GLN A 259 3.78 -16.25 23.33
CA GLN A 259 5.15 -15.83 23.63
C GLN A 259 5.40 -14.40 23.15
N GLN A 260 4.99 -14.07 21.92
CA GLN A 260 5.08 -12.72 21.36
C GLN A 260 4.35 -11.68 22.22
N ARG A 261 3.14 -11.98 22.69
CA ARG A 261 2.37 -11.06 23.55
C ARG A 261 2.92 -10.92 24.97
N LEU A 262 3.66 -11.92 25.45
CA LEU A 262 4.45 -11.84 26.68
C LEU A 262 5.83 -11.20 26.46
N GLU A 263 6.09 -10.64 25.27
CA GLU A 263 7.38 -10.07 24.86
C GLU A 263 8.56 -11.06 24.96
N GLN A 264 8.27 -12.36 24.95
CA GLN A 264 9.27 -13.44 24.87
C GLN A 264 9.71 -13.62 23.42
N TYR A 265 10.40 -12.62 22.88
CA TYR A 265 10.68 -12.53 21.44
C TYR A 265 11.59 -13.64 20.92
N ASP A 266 12.62 -14.05 21.67
CA ASP A 266 13.51 -15.14 21.24
C ASP A 266 12.78 -16.49 21.19
N PRO A 267 12.02 -16.93 22.23
CA PRO A 267 11.17 -18.11 22.10
C PRO A 267 10.13 -18.04 20.97
N ALA A 268 9.51 -16.87 20.76
CA ALA A 268 8.55 -16.68 19.67
C ALA A 268 9.22 -16.81 18.30
N TYR A 269 10.40 -16.22 18.14
CA TYR A 269 11.23 -16.33 16.93
C TYR A 269 11.50 -17.79 16.57
N GLU A 270 12.03 -18.58 17.52
CA GLU A 270 12.33 -20.00 17.30
C GLU A 270 11.07 -20.80 16.93
N THR A 271 9.95 -20.50 17.61
CA THR A 271 8.68 -21.21 17.38
C THR A 271 8.10 -20.87 16.00
N TYR A 272 8.16 -19.61 15.55
CA TYR A 272 7.75 -19.25 14.18
C TYR A 272 8.66 -19.87 13.12
N HIS A 273 9.98 -19.87 13.32
CA HIS A 273 10.91 -20.55 12.42
C HIS A 273 10.58 -22.03 12.30
N ARG A 274 10.26 -22.71 13.41
CA ARG A 274 9.85 -24.11 13.40
C ARG A 274 8.60 -24.36 12.55
N ILE A 275 7.64 -23.42 12.54
CA ILE A 275 6.47 -23.52 11.65
C ILE A 275 6.90 -23.39 10.19
N LEU A 276 7.80 -22.46 9.88
CA LEU A 276 8.28 -22.23 8.52
C LEU A 276 9.22 -23.32 8.00
N GLU A 277 9.83 -24.13 8.87
CA GLU A 277 10.51 -25.38 8.50
C GLU A 277 9.53 -26.46 8.04
N LEU A 278 8.33 -26.50 8.63
CA LEU A 278 7.27 -27.46 8.28
C LEU A 278 6.46 -27.00 7.06
N ASP A 279 6.16 -25.70 6.98
CA ASP A 279 5.46 -25.05 5.89
C ASP A 279 6.10 -23.69 5.57
N PRO A 280 7.01 -23.63 4.58
CA PRO A 280 7.69 -22.39 4.20
C PRO A 280 6.76 -21.28 3.68
N HIS A 281 5.51 -21.57 3.34
CA HIS A 281 4.56 -20.59 2.80
C HIS A 281 3.41 -20.31 3.79
N HIS A 282 3.58 -20.65 5.07
CA HIS A 282 2.57 -20.40 6.09
C HIS A 282 2.41 -18.89 6.38
N PRO A 283 1.30 -18.26 5.95
CA PRO A 283 1.15 -16.79 5.91
C PRO A 283 1.23 -16.15 7.30
N LYS A 284 0.53 -16.69 8.29
CA LYS A 284 0.46 -16.12 9.65
C LYS A 284 1.79 -16.26 10.38
N ALA A 285 2.56 -17.29 10.05
CA ALA A 285 3.88 -17.49 10.66
C ALA A 285 4.91 -16.56 10.01
N LEU A 286 4.80 -16.33 8.69
CA LEU A 286 5.57 -15.29 8.01
C LEU A 286 5.25 -13.90 8.57
N ASP A 287 3.96 -13.52 8.69
CA ASP A 287 3.52 -12.24 9.25
C ASP A 287 4.03 -12.06 10.70
N GLY A 288 3.81 -13.07 11.55
CA GLY A 288 4.31 -13.08 12.93
C GLY A 288 5.83 -12.96 13.01
N LEU A 289 6.58 -13.72 12.22
CA LEU A 289 8.04 -13.66 12.20
C LEU A 289 8.56 -12.31 11.70
N VAL A 290 7.98 -11.76 10.63
CA VAL A 290 8.30 -10.40 10.14
C VAL A 290 8.12 -9.37 11.27
N GLY A 291 7.03 -9.46 12.03
CA GLY A 291 6.81 -8.62 13.20
C GLY A 291 7.90 -8.78 14.27
N ILE A 292 8.30 -10.01 14.59
CA ILE A 292 9.36 -10.28 15.58
C ILE A 292 10.72 -9.76 15.12
N VAL A 293 11.12 -10.00 13.87
CA VAL A 293 12.44 -9.56 13.38
C VAL A 293 12.54 -8.04 13.31
N ARG A 294 11.43 -7.35 13.02
CA ARG A 294 11.35 -5.88 13.09
C ARG A 294 11.50 -5.36 14.51
N LYS A 295 10.76 -5.94 15.48
CA LYS A 295 10.83 -5.56 16.91
C LYS A 295 12.19 -5.84 17.56
N THR A 296 12.96 -6.78 17.02
CA THR A 296 14.23 -7.23 17.60
C THR A 296 15.46 -6.87 16.77
N ALA A 297 15.32 -6.02 15.74
CA ALA A 297 16.40 -5.64 14.80
C ALA A 297 17.17 -6.83 14.20
N ARG A 298 16.49 -7.95 13.91
CA ARG A 298 17.06 -9.08 13.14
C ARG A 298 16.92 -8.81 11.63
N TRP A 299 17.49 -7.71 11.18
CA TRP A 299 17.25 -7.12 9.86
C TRP A 299 17.87 -7.86 8.68
N ASN A 300 18.85 -8.73 8.93
CA ASN A 300 19.51 -9.56 7.93
C ASN A 300 18.54 -10.50 7.18
N GLU A 301 17.45 -10.93 7.83
CA GLU A 301 16.46 -11.84 7.23
C GLU A 301 15.20 -11.12 6.75
N LEU A 302 15.04 -9.84 7.08
CA LEU A 302 13.79 -9.09 6.88
C LEU A 302 13.37 -9.03 5.40
N ALA A 303 14.27 -8.64 4.50
CA ALA A 303 13.95 -8.50 3.08
C ALA A 303 13.51 -9.83 2.45
N GLY A 304 14.14 -10.94 2.85
CA GLY A 304 13.78 -12.28 2.37
C GLY A 304 12.42 -12.75 2.89
N LEU A 305 12.13 -12.48 4.16
CA LEU A 305 10.84 -12.80 4.79
C LEU A 305 9.70 -11.96 4.21
N GLU A 306 9.90 -10.66 4.01
CA GLU A 306 8.91 -9.77 3.40
C GLU A 306 8.60 -10.13 1.96
N SER A 307 9.62 -10.50 1.18
CA SER A 307 9.44 -10.96 -0.20
C SER A 307 8.60 -12.25 -0.26
N ARG A 308 8.88 -13.23 0.63
CA ARG A 308 8.10 -14.47 0.74
C ARG A 308 6.67 -14.21 1.19
N LEU A 309 6.48 -13.34 2.19
CA LEU A 309 5.16 -12.95 2.68
C LEU A 309 4.34 -12.30 1.55
N TRP A 310 4.96 -11.38 0.80
CA TRP A 310 4.30 -10.71 -0.32
C TRP A 310 3.93 -11.67 -1.46
N GLN A 311 4.80 -12.65 -1.76
CA GLN A 311 4.49 -13.70 -2.72
C GLN A 311 3.22 -14.48 -2.30
N VAL A 312 3.18 -14.95 -1.04
CA VAL A 312 2.03 -15.70 -0.50
C VAL A 312 0.75 -14.85 -0.52
N VAL A 313 0.83 -13.58 -0.15
CA VAL A 313 -0.32 -12.65 -0.20
C VAL A 313 -0.81 -12.48 -1.64
N THR A 314 0.09 -12.27 -2.59
CA THR A 314 -0.26 -12.08 -4.01
C THR A 314 -0.95 -13.31 -4.60
N GLU A 315 -0.41 -14.50 -4.34
CA GLU A 315 -1.00 -15.76 -4.79
C GLU A 315 -2.41 -15.97 -4.22
N ARG A 316 -2.61 -15.67 -2.93
CA ARG A 316 -3.92 -15.80 -2.26
C ARG A 316 -4.94 -14.79 -2.76
N LEU A 317 -4.52 -13.54 -2.96
CA LEU A 317 -5.36 -12.51 -3.57
C LEU A 317 -5.82 -12.93 -4.98
N ALA A 318 -4.91 -13.48 -5.80
CA ALA A 318 -5.21 -13.97 -7.14
C ALA A 318 -6.18 -15.17 -7.12
N LEU A 319 -6.06 -16.06 -6.14
CA LEU A 319 -6.98 -17.19 -5.94
C LEU A 319 -8.32 -16.80 -5.30
N GLY A 320 -8.46 -15.55 -4.83
CA GLY A 320 -9.64 -15.10 -4.11
C GLY A 320 -9.81 -15.74 -2.73
N THR A 321 -8.73 -16.27 -2.14
CA THR A 321 -8.73 -16.92 -0.82
C THR A 321 -8.36 -15.95 0.29
N ASP A 322 -8.47 -16.39 1.55
CA ASP A 322 -8.12 -15.56 2.69
C ASP A 322 -6.61 -15.27 2.71
N VAL A 323 -6.24 -14.00 2.75
CA VAL A 323 -4.82 -13.58 2.81
C VAL A 323 -4.15 -14.00 4.11
N GLU A 324 -4.90 -14.05 5.21
CA GLU A 324 -4.39 -14.44 6.55
C GLU A 324 -3.19 -13.62 7.03
N VAL A 325 -3.08 -12.37 6.57
CA VAL A 325 -2.11 -11.36 7.02
C VAL A 325 -2.87 -10.21 7.66
N SER A 326 -2.30 -9.62 8.71
CA SER A 326 -2.90 -8.47 9.39
C SER A 326 -2.78 -7.19 8.54
N PRO A 327 -3.88 -6.44 8.33
CA PRO A 327 -3.81 -5.11 7.73
C PRO A 327 -2.91 -4.16 8.52
N TYR A 328 -2.84 -4.29 9.85
CA TYR A 328 -1.95 -3.48 10.69
C TYR A 328 -0.47 -3.77 10.41
N SER A 329 -0.09 -5.04 10.27
CA SER A 329 1.29 -5.42 9.93
C SER A 329 1.73 -4.83 8.59
N SER A 330 0.80 -4.78 7.61
CA SER A 330 1.08 -4.25 6.26
C SER A 330 1.52 -2.78 6.25
N LEU A 331 1.20 -2.01 7.29
CA LEU A 331 1.57 -0.59 7.42
C LEU A 331 3.08 -0.37 7.62
N PHE A 332 3.81 -1.39 8.06
CA PHE A 332 5.25 -1.31 8.33
C PHE A 332 6.10 -1.79 7.14
N MET A 333 5.47 -2.42 6.15
CA MET A 333 6.12 -3.13 5.06
C MET A 333 6.33 -2.22 3.83
N PRO A 334 7.23 -2.58 2.90
CA PRO A 334 7.44 -1.86 1.64
C PRO A 334 6.29 -2.09 0.64
N LEU A 335 5.06 -1.74 1.03
CA LEU A 335 3.84 -1.90 0.25
C LEU A 335 3.22 -0.53 -0.07
N GLY A 336 2.77 -0.35 -1.30
CA GLY A 336 1.98 0.82 -1.72
C GLY A 336 0.54 0.75 -1.24
N ALA A 337 -0.18 1.88 -1.29
CA ALA A 337 -1.53 1.98 -0.73
C ALA A 337 -2.56 1.05 -1.40
N ALA A 338 -2.43 0.79 -2.70
CA ALA A 338 -3.28 -0.18 -3.40
C ALA A 338 -3.11 -1.61 -2.88
N GLN A 339 -1.89 -1.99 -2.48
CA GLN A 339 -1.62 -3.31 -1.90
C GLN A 339 -2.18 -3.40 -0.48
N GLN A 340 -2.02 -2.35 0.33
CA GLN A 340 -2.62 -2.25 1.66
C GLN A 340 -4.15 -2.34 1.59
N ARG A 341 -4.77 -1.64 0.64
CA ARG A 341 -6.21 -1.73 0.35
C ARG A 341 -6.64 -3.16 0.05
N ALA A 342 -5.95 -3.87 -0.85
CA ALA A 342 -6.32 -5.23 -1.23
C ALA A 342 -6.25 -6.21 -0.03
N ILE A 343 -5.26 -6.04 0.86
CA ILE A 343 -5.16 -6.80 2.10
C ILE A 343 -6.36 -6.48 3.02
N ALA A 344 -6.65 -5.20 3.23
CA ALA A 344 -7.76 -4.76 4.07
C ALA A 344 -9.12 -5.25 3.54
N GLU A 345 -9.40 -5.12 2.24
CA GLU A 345 -10.64 -5.59 1.61
C GLU A 345 -10.86 -7.09 1.79
N ARG A 346 -9.80 -7.89 1.57
CA ARG A 346 -9.88 -9.34 1.78
C ARG A 346 -10.07 -9.69 3.25
N HIS A 347 -9.43 -8.93 4.14
CA HIS A 347 -9.58 -9.11 5.58
C HIS A 347 -11.02 -8.81 6.03
N ALA A 348 -11.58 -7.66 5.65
CA ALA A 348 -12.96 -7.27 5.92
C ALA A 348 -13.97 -8.29 5.37
N THR A 349 -13.79 -8.75 4.13
CA THR A 349 -14.62 -9.80 3.52
C THR A 349 -14.59 -11.10 4.34
N THR A 350 -13.40 -11.49 4.81
CA THR A 350 -13.23 -12.68 5.65
C THR A 350 -13.96 -12.55 6.99
N LEU A 351 -13.92 -11.36 7.61
CA LEU A 351 -14.64 -11.07 8.84
C LEU A 351 -16.15 -11.20 8.65
N VAL A 352 -16.71 -10.56 7.61
CA VAL A 352 -18.15 -10.63 7.28
C VAL A 352 -18.58 -12.08 7.03
N ARG A 353 -17.80 -12.84 6.24
CA ARG A 353 -18.09 -14.26 5.98
C ARG A 353 -18.13 -15.10 7.27
N LYS A 354 -17.24 -14.82 8.23
CA LYS A 354 -17.21 -15.52 9.53
C LYS A 354 -18.41 -15.19 10.43
N LEU A 355 -18.98 -13.99 10.33
CA LEU A 355 -20.19 -13.64 11.06
C LEU A 355 -21.40 -14.44 10.55
N GLY A 356 -21.48 -14.71 9.24
CA GLY A 356 -22.48 -15.60 8.65
C GLY A 356 -23.91 -15.20 9.02
N ASP A 357 -24.70 -16.15 9.53
CA ASP A 357 -26.10 -15.91 9.95
C ASP A 357 -26.26 -14.93 11.11
N ARG A 358 -25.20 -14.64 11.87
CA ARG A 358 -25.30 -13.68 12.96
C ARG A 358 -25.71 -12.30 12.44
N LEU A 359 -25.31 -11.95 11.21
CA LEU A 359 -25.72 -10.70 10.56
C LEU A 359 -27.21 -10.67 10.20
N SER A 360 -27.77 -11.80 9.76
CA SER A 360 -29.19 -11.90 9.37
C SER A 360 -30.14 -12.09 10.55
N LEU A 361 -29.64 -12.66 11.66
CA LEU A 361 -30.40 -12.83 12.91
C LEU A 361 -30.57 -11.51 13.68
N LEU A 362 -29.67 -10.55 13.50
CA LEU A 362 -29.88 -9.16 13.90
C LEU A 362 -30.70 -8.43 12.82
N ASP A 363 -32.00 -8.73 12.76
CA ASP A 363 -32.95 -7.80 12.15
C ASP A 363 -33.05 -6.57 13.04
N LEU A 364 -32.14 -5.61 12.85
CA LEU A 364 -32.18 -4.34 13.57
C LEU A 364 -33.36 -3.45 13.12
N GLY A 365 -34.23 -3.91 12.21
CA GLY A 365 -35.41 -3.20 11.72
C GLY A 365 -35.05 -1.97 10.89
N GLY A 366 -35.66 -1.83 9.72
CA GLY A 366 -35.41 -0.72 8.77
C GLY A 366 -35.87 0.67 9.20
N SER A 367 -36.22 0.91 10.47
CA SER A 367 -36.55 2.25 10.96
C SER A 367 -35.26 3.01 11.26
N GLN A 368 -34.91 3.97 10.40
CA GLN A 368 -33.86 4.94 10.67
C GLN A 368 -34.12 5.65 12.02
N PRO A 369 -33.07 5.98 12.79
CA PRO A 369 -33.24 6.83 13.96
C PRO A 369 -34.00 8.11 13.54
N SER A 370 -35.12 8.40 14.21
CA SER A 370 -35.87 9.63 13.95
C SER A 370 -34.96 10.85 14.13
N PRO A 371 -35.16 11.93 13.34
CA PRO A 371 -34.47 13.19 13.59
C PRO A 371 -34.70 13.62 15.05
N THR A 372 -33.60 13.78 15.79
CA THR A 372 -33.59 14.29 17.17
C THR A 372 -33.17 15.76 17.16
N ASP A 373 -33.47 16.51 18.23
CA ASP A 373 -33.06 17.91 18.36
C ASP A 373 -31.52 18.08 18.33
N ARG A 374 -30.77 17.02 18.65
CA ARG A 374 -29.30 16.93 18.62
C ARG A 374 -28.86 15.64 17.91
N ILE A 375 -27.75 15.68 17.18
CA ILE A 375 -27.13 14.49 16.56
C ILE A 375 -26.37 13.71 17.64
N ARG A 376 -26.70 12.42 17.81
CA ARG A 376 -25.99 11.51 18.71
C ARG A 376 -24.78 10.91 18.02
N LEU A 377 -23.62 11.20 18.58
CA LEU A 377 -22.32 10.66 18.19
C LEU A 377 -21.95 9.51 19.12
N GLY A 378 -21.54 8.37 18.56
CA GLY A 378 -21.03 7.24 19.34
C GLY A 378 -19.57 6.96 19.00
N TYR A 379 -18.66 7.10 19.96
CA TYR A 379 -17.24 6.77 19.78
C TYR A 379 -16.95 5.39 20.35
N VAL A 380 -16.41 4.49 19.53
CA VAL A 380 -16.06 3.13 19.94
C VAL A 380 -14.54 3.00 20.00
N SER A 381 -14.00 2.56 21.13
CA SER A 381 -12.56 2.38 21.25
C SER A 381 -12.15 1.35 22.31
N GLY A 382 -11.08 0.63 22.02
CA GLY A 382 -10.31 -0.12 23.00
C GLY A 382 -9.40 0.75 23.88
N ASP A 383 -9.25 2.04 23.53
CA ASP A 383 -8.13 2.85 23.99
C ASP A 383 -8.54 4.05 24.86
N PHE A 384 -9.74 4.02 25.46
CA PHE A 384 -10.14 4.94 26.54
C PHE A 384 -9.41 4.61 27.86
N ARG A 385 -8.09 4.73 27.82
CA ARG A 385 -7.11 4.37 28.85
C ARG A 385 -5.84 5.19 28.65
N HIS A 386 -4.76 4.93 29.38
CA HIS A 386 -3.45 5.55 29.17
C HIS A 386 -2.81 5.08 27.84
N HIS A 387 -3.32 5.61 26.74
CA HIS A 387 -2.96 5.25 25.36
C HIS A 387 -2.87 6.49 24.47
N ALA A 388 -2.16 6.36 23.34
CA ALA A 388 -1.92 7.44 22.39
C ALA A 388 -3.23 8.10 21.88
N VAL A 389 -4.26 7.30 21.58
CA VAL A 389 -5.57 7.80 21.15
C VAL A 389 -6.16 8.73 22.22
N ALA A 390 -6.31 8.27 23.46
CA ALA A 390 -6.84 9.08 24.55
C ALA A 390 -6.00 10.34 24.86
N GLN A 391 -4.67 10.26 24.71
CA GLN A 391 -3.79 11.42 24.88
C GLN A 391 -4.08 12.51 23.84
N LEU A 392 -4.24 12.13 22.57
CA LEU A 392 -4.52 13.05 21.46
C LEU A 392 -5.90 13.71 21.59
N MET A 393 -6.93 12.90 21.86
CA MET A 393 -8.33 13.35 21.87
C MET A 393 -8.85 13.77 23.25
N LEU A 394 -7.98 13.98 24.25
CA LEU A 394 -8.39 14.13 25.65
C LEU A 394 -9.46 15.19 25.89
N ARG A 395 -9.50 16.25 25.08
CA ARG A 395 -10.49 17.34 25.17
C ARG A 395 -11.59 17.27 24.10
N LEU A 396 -11.61 16.23 23.26
CA LEU A 396 -12.59 16.09 22.18
C LEU A 396 -14.02 16.09 22.71
N PHE A 397 -14.29 15.24 23.70
CA PHE A 397 -15.61 15.14 24.30
C PHE A 397 -15.99 16.43 25.02
N GLU A 398 -15.09 17.03 25.79
CA GLU A 398 -15.32 18.30 26.49
C GLU A 398 -15.80 19.42 25.54
N LEU A 399 -15.20 19.49 24.36
CA LEU A 399 -15.34 20.63 23.44
C LEU A 399 -16.50 20.53 22.45
N HIS A 400 -17.14 19.37 22.32
CA HIS A 400 -18.29 19.22 21.44
C HIS A 400 -19.46 20.15 21.82
N ASP A 401 -20.08 20.81 20.86
CA ASP A 401 -21.24 21.67 21.05
C ASP A 401 -22.46 20.85 21.47
N ARG A 402 -22.77 20.87 22.76
CA ARG A 402 -23.90 20.14 23.35
C ARG A 402 -25.27 20.69 22.98
N GLN A 403 -25.34 21.82 22.27
CA GLN A 403 -26.58 22.31 21.66
C GLN A 403 -26.90 21.57 20.35
N GLN A 404 -25.89 21.04 19.65
CA GLN A 404 -26.04 20.33 18.39
C GLN A 404 -25.79 18.83 18.51
N PHE A 405 -24.95 18.41 19.46
CA PHE A 405 -24.51 17.03 19.60
C PHE A 405 -24.78 16.45 20.99
N GLU A 406 -24.95 15.14 21.05
CA GLU A 406 -24.97 14.33 22.28
C GLU A 406 -23.92 13.22 22.11
N VAL A 407 -23.00 13.07 23.06
CA VAL A 407 -21.77 12.29 22.91
C VAL A 407 -21.78 11.03 23.77
N PHE A 408 -21.69 9.88 23.11
CA PHE A 408 -21.61 8.55 23.71
C PHE A 408 -20.21 7.97 23.51
N ALA A 409 -19.69 7.28 24.51
CA ALA A 409 -18.43 6.55 24.45
C ALA A 409 -18.64 5.07 24.82
N TYR A 410 -18.28 4.17 23.91
CA TYR A 410 -18.37 2.72 24.06
C TYR A 410 -16.97 2.12 24.25
N SER A 411 -16.62 1.80 25.49
CA SER A 411 -15.30 1.28 25.86
C SER A 411 -15.23 -0.23 25.67
N LEU A 412 -14.29 -0.70 24.84
CA LEU A 412 -14.04 -2.14 24.59
C LEU A 412 -12.82 -2.68 25.34
N GLY A 413 -11.85 -1.82 25.64
CA GLY A 413 -10.57 -2.21 26.24
C GLY A 413 -10.56 -2.13 27.76
N PRO A 414 -9.46 -2.56 28.39
CA PRO A 414 -9.35 -2.65 29.84
C PRO A 414 -9.48 -1.27 30.51
N ASP A 415 -10.09 -1.29 31.69
CA ASP A 415 -10.01 -0.18 32.64
C ASP A 415 -8.65 -0.22 33.35
N ASP A 416 -7.90 0.88 33.23
CA ASP A 416 -6.57 1.04 33.82
C ASP A 416 -6.55 2.07 34.95
N ASP A 417 -7.72 2.54 35.40
CA ASP A 417 -7.89 3.58 36.43
C ASP A 417 -7.14 4.89 36.13
N SER A 418 -6.72 5.11 34.88
CA SER A 418 -5.91 6.27 34.52
C SER A 418 -6.69 7.58 34.57
N ALA A 419 -5.98 8.68 34.83
CA ALA A 419 -6.54 10.03 34.75
C ALA A 419 -7.13 10.34 33.37
N TYR A 420 -6.57 9.76 32.29
CA TYR A 420 -7.12 9.87 30.94
C TYR A 420 -8.53 9.28 30.85
N ARG A 421 -8.72 8.05 31.35
CA ARG A 421 -10.02 7.39 31.35
C ARG A 421 -11.04 8.15 32.19
N GLN A 422 -10.67 8.54 33.41
CA GLN A 422 -11.54 9.30 34.30
C GLN A 422 -12.01 10.62 33.68
N LYS A 423 -11.12 11.34 32.99
CA LYS A 423 -11.48 12.57 32.27
C LYS A 423 -12.43 12.29 31.11
N LEU A 424 -12.12 11.31 30.25
CA LEU A 424 -12.99 10.96 29.12
C LEU A 424 -14.40 10.53 29.57
N MET A 425 -14.49 9.79 30.69
CA MET A 425 -15.77 9.43 31.31
C MET A 425 -16.55 10.65 31.78
N ALA A 426 -15.88 11.62 32.41
CA ALA A 426 -16.51 12.84 32.91
C ALA A 426 -16.95 13.80 31.79
N ASP A 427 -16.24 13.79 30.66
CA ASP A 427 -16.47 14.74 29.57
C ASP A 427 -17.53 14.29 28.55
N CYS A 428 -17.86 12.99 28.48
CA CYS A 428 -18.92 12.48 27.60
C CYS A 428 -20.30 12.52 28.29
N ASP A 429 -21.38 12.58 27.52
CA ASP A 429 -22.73 12.57 28.09
C ASP A 429 -23.08 11.16 28.62
N ARG A 430 -22.62 10.12 27.92
CA ARG A 430 -22.80 8.72 28.31
C ARG A 430 -21.53 7.89 28.07
N PHE A 431 -20.92 7.38 29.13
CA PHE A 431 -19.86 6.38 29.04
C PHE A 431 -20.42 4.98 29.33
N LEU A 432 -20.19 4.04 28.42
CA LEU A 432 -20.64 2.66 28.57
C LEU A 432 -19.44 1.72 28.47
N ASP A 433 -19.25 0.92 29.52
CA ASP A 433 -18.27 -0.16 29.54
C ASP A 433 -18.89 -1.42 28.93
N MET A 434 -18.37 -1.82 27.78
CA MET A 434 -18.89 -2.93 26.98
C MET A 434 -18.06 -4.21 27.13
N ARG A 435 -17.07 -4.22 28.03
CA ARG A 435 -16.24 -5.40 28.29
C ARG A 435 -17.10 -6.60 28.68
N GLY A 436 -16.78 -7.75 28.09
CA GLY A 436 -17.46 -9.01 28.37
C GLY A 436 -18.84 -9.16 27.73
N GLN A 437 -19.35 -8.15 27.04
CA GLN A 437 -20.58 -8.27 26.25
C GLN A 437 -20.31 -8.91 24.88
N THR A 438 -21.34 -9.52 24.28
CA THR A 438 -21.26 -10.05 22.92
C THR A 438 -21.38 -8.91 21.89
N LEU A 439 -20.84 -9.10 20.69
CA LEU A 439 -20.93 -8.10 19.61
C LEU A 439 -22.38 -7.72 19.30
N GLU A 440 -23.29 -8.70 19.34
CA GLU A 440 -24.73 -8.53 19.15
C GLU A 440 -25.35 -7.65 20.22
N ALA A 441 -25.01 -7.88 21.49
CA ALA A 441 -25.52 -7.07 22.60
C ALA A 441 -25.05 -5.62 22.48
N ILE A 442 -23.78 -5.41 22.11
CA ILE A 442 -23.21 -4.08 21.89
C ILE A 442 -23.90 -3.39 20.70
N ALA A 443 -24.09 -4.09 19.57
CA ALA A 443 -24.78 -3.56 18.40
C ALA A 443 -26.24 -3.17 18.72
N HIS A 444 -26.96 -4.02 19.46
CA HIS A 444 -28.31 -3.70 19.95
C HIS A 444 -28.33 -2.48 20.88
N GLN A 445 -27.35 -2.37 21.78
CA GLN A 445 -27.26 -1.23 22.69
C GLN A 445 -27.01 0.07 21.91
N ILE A 446 -26.06 0.09 20.98
CA ILE A 446 -25.80 1.26 20.09
C ILE A 446 -27.06 1.65 19.31
N ARG A 447 -27.80 0.66 18.78
CA ARG A 447 -29.07 0.92 18.08
C ARG A 447 -30.14 1.48 19.01
N ALA A 448 -30.28 0.91 20.21
CA ALA A 448 -31.26 1.34 21.21
C ALA A 448 -30.97 2.76 21.73
N ASP A 449 -29.70 3.14 21.82
CA ASP A 449 -29.25 4.50 22.12
C ASP A 449 -29.56 5.49 20.98
N GLY A 450 -29.91 4.98 19.79
CA GLY A 450 -30.30 5.80 18.64
C GLY A 450 -29.15 6.59 18.03
N ILE A 451 -27.92 6.04 18.07
CA ILE A 451 -26.73 6.67 17.51
C ILE A 451 -26.91 6.92 16.01
N GLN A 452 -26.72 8.17 15.58
CA GLN A 452 -26.79 8.56 14.16
C GLN A 452 -25.43 8.45 13.45
N ILE A 453 -24.34 8.81 14.14
CA ILE A 453 -22.98 8.71 13.61
C ILE A 453 -22.14 7.89 14.59
N LEU A 454 -21.65 6.74 14.13
CA LEU A 454 -20.77 5.87 14.92
C LEU A 454 -19.32 5.99 14.40
N ILE A 455 -18.39 6.26 15.30
CA ILE A 455 -16.99 6.53 15.00
C ILE A 455 -16.13 5.40 15.58
N ASP A 456 -15.44 4.67 14.71
CA ASP A 456 -14.37 3.72 15.04
C ASP A 456 -13.08 4.48 15.30
N LEU A 457 -12.53 4.33 16.51
CA LEU A 457 -11.25 4.90 16.93
C LEU A 457 -10.13 3.86 17.03
N ALA A 458 -10.31 2.65 16.49
CA ALA A 458 -9.36 1.54 16.64
C ALA A 458 -9.03 0.83 15.30
N GLY A 459 -10.00 0.59 14.42
CA GLY A 459 -9.75 -0.07 13.13
C GLY A 459 -9.23 -1.51 13.28
N TYR A 460 -7.97 -1.75 12.94
CA TYR A 460 -7.30 -3.06 13.05
C TYR A 460 -6.22 -3.13 14.14
N THR A 461 -6.30 -2.27 15.16
CA THR A 461 -5.37 -2.28 16.30
C THR A 461 -5.80 -3.25 17.41
N GLU A 462 -5.01 -3.32 18.49
CA GLU A 462 -5.33 -4.14 19.66
C GLU A 462 -6.66 -3.69 20.31
N HIS A 463 -7.47 -4.66 20.74
CA HIS A 463 -8.82 -4.45 21.28
C HIS A 463 -9.84 -3.83 20.31
N ALA A 464 -9.49 -3.66 19.03
CA ALA A 464 -10.46 -3.26 18.02
C ALA A 464 -11.52 -4.36 17.80
N CYS A 465 -12.71 -3.96 17.38
CA CYS A 465 -13.81 -4.87 17.02
C CYS A 465 -14.47 -4.40 15.71
N PRO A 466 -13.77 -4.44 14.58
CA PRO A 466 -14.32 -4.04 13.28
C PRO A 466 -15.58 -4.84 12.90
N GLU A 467 -15.73 -6.06 13.41
CA GLU A 467 -16.92 -6.90 13.25
C GLU A 467 -18.20 -6.27 13.82
N LEU A 468 -18.07 -5.42 14.85
CA LEU A 468 -19.20 -4.68 15.42
C LEU A 468 -19.86 -3.78 14.36
N PHE A 469 -19.04 -3.14 13.54
CA PHE A 469 -19.49 -2.21 12.51
C PHE A 469 -20.14 -2.94 11.33
N ALA A 470 -19.83 -4.22 11.09
CA ALA A 470 -20.50 -5.03 10.08
C ALA A 470 -21.99 -5.25 10.36
N PHE A 471 -22.43 -5.17 11.63
CA PHE A 471 -23.85 -5.20 11.99
C PHE A 471 -24.60 -3.90 11.62
N ARG A 472 -23.88 -2.85 11.20
CA ARG A 472 -24.39 -1.51 10.90
C ARG A 472 -25.37 -0.97 11.96
N PRO A 473 -24.98 -0.91 13.24
CA PRO A 473 -25.88 -0.42 14.29
C PRO A 473 -26.23 1.07 14.17
N ALA A 474 -25.45 1.87 13.42
CA ALA A 474 -25.77 3.26 13.09
C ALA A 474 -25.85 3.47 11.55
N PRO A 475 -26.61 4.48 11.07
CA PRO A 475 -26.75 4.73 9.63
C PRO A 475 -25.46 5.24 8.98
N ILE A 476 -24.68 6.07 9.69
CA ILE A 476 -23.37 6.56 9.24
C ILE A 476 -22.29 5.98 10.16
N GLN A 477 -21.27 5.37 9.55
CA GLN A 477 -20.12 4.81 10.25
C GLN A 477 -18.81 5.39 9.71
N ILE A 478 -17.95 5.86 10.61
CA ILE A 478 -16.74 6.62 10.28
C ILE A 478 -15.55 5.95 10.95
N THR A 479 -14.42 5.80 10.25
CA THR A 479 -13.14 5.48 10.89
C THR A 479 -12.31 6.76 11.09
N TYR A 480 -11.73 6.90 12.28
CA TYR A 480 -10.94 8.07 12.64
C TYR A 480 -9.79 7.75 13.60
N LEU A 481 -8.64 8.38 13.36
CA LEU A 481 -7.52 8.54 14.28
C LEU A 481 -6.70 7.28 14.60
N GLY A 482 -7.31 6.24 15.15
CA GLY A 482 -6.58 5.10 15.73
C GLY A 482 -5.87 4.19 14.74
N TYR A 483 -6.44 4.04 13.55
CA TYR A 483 -5.86 3.23 12.47
C TYR A 483 -5.52 4.11 11.24
N PRO A 484 -4.24 4.23 10.85
CA PRO A 484 -3.81 5.14 9.80
C PRO A 484 -3.84 4.48 8.42
N GLY A 485 -5.03 4.03 7.99
CA GLY A 485 -5.24 3.37 6.71
C GLY A 485 -6.72 3.02 6.46
N THR A 486 -7.01 2.47 5.29
CA THR A 486 -8.35 1.96 4.95
C THR A 486 -8.66 0.68 5.70
N LEU A 487 -9.91 0.53 6.15
CA LEU A 487 -10.43 -0.73 6.67
C LEU A 487 -10.86 -1.69 5.56
N GLY A 488 -10.90 -1.25 4.29
CA GLY A 488 -11.29 -2.11 3.18
C GLY A 488 -12.73 -2.63 3.29
N ALA A 489 -13.54 -2.02 4.16
CA ALA A 489 -14.85 -2.51 4.55
C ALA A 489 -15.96 -1.71 3.87
N ASP A 490 -16.93 -2.40 3.29
CA ASP A 490 -18.14 -1.80 2.72
C ASP A 490 -19.13 -1.31 3.81
N TYR A 491 -18.92 -1.75 5.05
CA TYR A 491 -19.69 -1.32 6.21
C TYR A 491 -19.16 -0.03 6.87
N ILE A 492 -18.05 0.55 6.41
CA ILE A 492 -17.56 1.85 6.90
C ILE A 492 -17.72 2.89 5.79
N ASP A 493 -18.48 3.94 6.05
CA ASP A 493 -18.89 4.90 5.02
C ASP A 493 -17.83 5.96 4.77
N TYR A 494 -17.17 6.43 5.84
CA TYR A 494 -16.24 7.55 5.77
C TYR A 494 -14.94 7.32 6.56
N ILE A 495 -13.89 8.01 6.14
CA ILE A 495 -12.61 8.17 6.86
C ILE A 495 -12.32 9.65 7.05
N VAL A 496 -12.03 10.07 8.29
CA VAL A 496 -11.58 11.44 8.57
C VAL A 496 -10.09 11.57 8.25
N THR A 497 -9.76 12.50 7.34
CA THR A 497 -8.40 12.72 6.82
C THR A 497 -8.17 14.20 6.47
N ASP A 498 -7.05 14.51 5.83
CA ASP A 498 -6.70 15.83 5.30
C ASP A 498 -6.03 15.70 3.91
N LEU A 499 -5.84 16.83 3.23
CA LEU A 499 -5.29 16.84 1.86
C LEU A 499 -3.81 16.50 1.77
N VAL A 500 -3.07 16.53 2.88
CA VAL A 500 -1.64 16.20 2.92
C VAL A 500 -1.46 14.69 3.12
N VAL A 501 -2.20 14.10 4.05
CA VAL A 501 -2.22 12.65 4.29
C VAL A 501 -2.85 11.91 3.13
N THR A 502 -4.02 12.35 2.65
CA THR A 502 -4.76 11.72 1.56
C THR A 502 -4.99 12.71 0.42
N PRO A 503 -3.94 13.04 -0.36
CA PRO A 503 -4.11 13.85 -1.56
C PRO A 503 -5.06 13.13 -2.54
N PRO A 504 -5.70 13.85 -3.49
CA PRO A 504 -6.70 13.27 -4.39
C PRO A 504 -6.30 11.96 -5.10
N PRO A 505 -5.05 11.77 -5.57
CA PRO A 505 -4.63 10.49 -6.15
C PRO A 505 -4.68 9.31 -5.19
N LEU A 506 -4.45 9.55 -3.89
CA LEU A 506 -4.46 8.53 -2.85
C LEU A 506 -5.87 8.18 -2.39
N ALA A 507 -6.83 9.10 -2.53
CA ALA A 507 -8.23 8.87 -2.13
C ALA A 507 -8.84 7.64 -2.83
N HIS A 508 -8.43 7.32 -4.06
CA HIS A 508 -8.86 6.13 -4.79
C HIS A 508 -8.36 4.81 -4.19
N THR A 509 -7.39 4.85 -3.27
CA THR A 509 -6.85 3.67 -2.58
C THR A 509 -7.56 3.40 -1.25
N LEU A 510 -8.55 4.22 -0.88
CA LEU A 510 -9.41 3.99 0.29
C LEU A 510 -10.76 3.45 -0.20
N THR A 511 -11.39 2.57 0.59
CA THR A 511 -12.77 2.13 0.33
C THR A 511 -13.79 3.13 0.87
N GLU A 512 -13.44 3.79 1.98
CA GLU A 512 -14.23 4.82 2.62
C GLU A 512 -14.19 6.14 1.84
N GLN A 513 -15.23 6.95 1.97
CA GLN A 513 -15.23 8.31 1.44
C GLN A 513 -14.50 9.27 2.38
N CYS A 514 -13.73 10.20 1.83
CA CYS A 514 -12.90 11.10 2.64
C CYS A 514 -13.72 12.24 3.24
N LEU A 515 -13.60 12.44 4.56
CA LEU A 515 -14.00 13.66 5.26
C LEU A 515 -12.74 14.50 5.51
N TYR A 516 -12.54 15.53 4.71
CA TYR A 516 -11.35 16.37 4.73
C TYR A 516 -11.44 17.48 5.77
N LEU A 517 -10.55 17.44 6.77
CA LEU A 517 -10.29 18.56 7.66
C LEU A 517 -9.34 19.58 6.97
N PRO A 518 -9.44 20.89 7.27
CA PRO A 518 -8.69 21.92 6.56
C PRO A 518 -7.16 21.88 6.74
N TYR A 519 -6.67 21.46 7.92
CA TYR A 519 -5.26 21.58 8.28
C TYR A 519 -4.61 20.21 8.52
N SER A 520 -4.99 19.53 9.59
CA SER A 520 -4.58 18.15 9.87
C SER A 520 -5.77 17.33 10.35
N TYR A 521 -5.79 16.05 10.00
CA TYR A 521 -6.75 15.09 10.54
C TYR A 521 -6.50 14.80 12.03
N GLN A 522 -5.24 14.89 12.47
CA GLN A 522 -4.86 14.51 13.82
C GLN A 522 -5.23 15.60 14.82
N ILE A 523 -6.17 15.29 15.72
CA ILE A 523 -6.43 16.12 16.90
C ILE A 523 -5.28 16.00 17.91
N ASN A 524 -4.92 17.12 18.54
CA ASN A 524 -3.93 17.15 19.63
C ASN A 524 -4.50 17.86 20.85
N ASN A 525 -3.98 17.55 22.03
CA ASN A 525 -4.39 18.16 23.29
C ASN A 525 -3.59 19.44 23.58
N ASN A 526 -4.23 20.60 23.46
CA ASN A 526 -3.60 21.90 23.73
C ASN A 526 -3.40 22.25 25.22
N GLN A 527 -3.84 21.37 26.13
CA GLN A 527 -3.57 21.44 27.57
C GLN A 527 -2.50 20.41 28.00
N GLN A 528 -1.79 19.82 27.05
CA GLN A 528 -0.68 18.92 27.34
C GLN A 528 0.41 19.62 28.17
N PHE A 529 1.14 18.84 28.97
CA PHE A 529 2.22 19.34 29.83
C PHE A 529 3.22 20.20 29.03
N ARG A 530 3.60 21.35 29.59
CA ARG A 530 4.61 22.23 29.00
C ARG A 530 5.93 22.10 29.77
N PRO A 531 7.04 21.80 29.08
CA PRO A 531 8.35 21.78 29.71
C PRO A 531 8.67 23.11 30.39
N ASP A 532 9.35 23.05 31.54
CA ASP A 532 9.81 24.25 32.25
C ASP A 532 10.86 24.99 31.39
N PRO A 533 10.60 26.26 31.00
CA PRO A 533 11.56 27.05 30.23
C PRO A 533 12.90 27.27 30.95
N SER A 534 12.94 27.13 32.28
CA SER A 534 14.16 27.28 33.08
C SER A 534 15.18 26.15 32.86
N GLN A 535 14.73 24.98 32.39
CA GLN A 535 15.59 23.84 32.10
C GLN A 535 16.29 24.06 30.75
N THR A 536 17.59 24.35 30.81
CA THR A 536 18.40 24.55 29.60
C THR A 536 18.64 23.23 28.87
N ARG A 537 18.79 23.30 27.54
CA ARG A 537 19.18 22.15 26.69
C ARG A 537 20.41 21.42 27.26
N GLN A 538 21.40 22.16 27.74
CA GLN A 538 22.62 21.61 28.33
C GLN A 538 22.34 20.82 29.62
N SER A 539 21.50 21.35 30.51
CA SER A 539 21.09 20.65 31.73
C SER A 539 20.37 19.33 31.41
N LEU A 540 19.48 19.35 30.41
CA LEU A 540 18.75 18.15 29.98
C LEU A 540 19.68 17.11 29.33
N ARG A 541 20.69 17.56 28.56
CA ARG A 541 21.72 16.66 28.00
C ARG A 541 22.55 15.99 29.10
N GLU A 542 22.96 16.74 30.12
CA GLU A 542 23.69 16.17 31.26
C GLU A 542 22.87 15.11 31.99
N GLN A 543 21.58 15.36 32.23
CA GLN A 543 20.67 14.39 32.86
C GLN A 543 20.51 13.11 32.02
N ALA A 544 20.48 13.26 30.69
CA ALA A 544 20.37 12.15 29.76
C ALA A 544 21.71 11.45 29.43
N GLY A 545 22.83 11.94 29.95
CA GLY A 545 24.17 11.44 29.61
C GLY A 545 24.63 11.75 28.19
N LEU A 546 24.02 12.72 27.53
CA LEU A 546 24.31 13.13 26.15
C LEU A 546 25.50 14.11 26.08
N PRO A 547 26.26 14.13 24.98
CA PRO A 547 27.33 15.10 24.77
C PRO A 547 26.81 16.54 24.72
N LYS A 548 27.58 17.47 25.31
CA LYS A 548 27.22 18.90 25.36
C LYS A 548 27.33 19.59 24.00
N ASP A 549 28.45 19.37 23.32
CA ASP A 549 28.87 20.12 22.12
C ASP A 549 28.69 19.33 20.82
N ALA A 550 27.72 18.41 20.77
CA ALA A 550 27.40 17.63 19.58
C ALA A 550 25.94 17.85 19.15
N VAL A 551 25.68 17.62 17.86
CA VAL A 551 24.32 17.55 17.32
C VAL A 551 23.66 16.25 17.80
N VAL A 552 22.53 16.36 18.48
CA VAL A 552 21.74 15.23 18.96
C VAL A 552 20.56 15.04 18.01
N PHE A 553 20.71 14.11 17.08
CA PHE A 553 19.57 13.57 16.34
C PHE A 553 18.76 12.64 17.24
N CYS A 554 17.44 12.63 17.13
CA CYS A 554 16.63 11.65 17.86
C CYS A 554 15.54 11.01 17.01
N CYS A 555 15.14 9.80 17.41
CA CYS A 555 13.92 9.17 16.92
C CYS A 555 13.33 8.33 18.06
N PHE A 556 12.24 8.82 18.66
CA PHE A 556 11.56 8.10 19.75
C PHE A 556 10.40 7.22 19.28
N ASN A 557 10.40 6.84 18.00
CA ASN A 557 9.51 5.83 17.49
C ASN A 557 9.86 4.45 18.09
N LYS A 558 8.85 3.56 18.15
CA LYS A 558 9.10 2.13 18.39
C LYS A 558 10.01 1.57 17.29
N LEU A 559 10.93 0.67 17.67
CA LEU A 559 11.92 0.10 16.76
C LEU A 559 11.32 -0.56 15.51
N GLU A 560 10.13 -1.15 15.61
CA GLU A 560 9.43 -1.77 14.48
C GLU A 560 9.13 -0.83 13.29
N LYS A 561 9.12 0.49 13.52
CA LYS A 561 8.99 1.53 12.49
C LYS A 561 10.31 1.83 11.76
N ILE A 562 11.43 1.46 12.36
CA ILE A 562 12.77 1.69 11.82
C ILE A 562 13.15 0.47 10.99
N GLU A 563 13.49 0.69 9.73
CA GLU A 563 13.87 -0.35 8.78
C GLU A 563 15.29 -0.11 8.24
N PRO A 564 15.94 -1.12 7.64
CA PRO A 564 17.36 -1.07 7.32
C PRO A 564 17.78 0.10 6.42
N THR A 565 16.92 0.49 5.47
CA THR A 565 17.22 1.56 4.51
C THR A 565 17.30 2.91 5.21
N ILE A 566 16.25 3.29 5.96
CA ILE A 566 16.25 4.56 6.70
C ILE A 566 17.32 4.58 7.80
N PHE A 567 17.59 3.44 8.45
CA PHE A 567 18.67 3.37 9.43
C PHE A 567 20.05 3.54 8.77
N SER A 568 20.28 2.95 7.60
CA SER A 568 21.52 3.15 6.83
C SER A 568 21.71 4.61 6.44
N ILE A 569 20.64 5.33 6.08
CA ILE A 569 20.69 6.77 5.82
C ILE A 569 21.10 7.53 7.09
N TRP A 570 20.52 7.19 8.25
CA TRP A 570 20.96 7.81 9.51
C TRP A 570 22.43 7.53 9.83
N MET A 571 22.94 6.33 9.51
CA MET A 571 24.37 6.04 9.65
C MET A 571 25.20 6.92 8.70
N SER A 572 24.77 7.11 7.45
CA SER A 572 25.41 8.03 6.50
C SER A 572 25.43 9.48 7.01
N ILE A 573 24.31 9.97 7.57
CA ILE A 573 24.25 11.28 8.23
C ILE A 573 25.27 11.38 9.36
N LEU A 574 25.35 10.37 10.23
CA LEU A 574 26.33 10.34 11.33
C LEU A 574 27.78 10.32 10.81
N GLN A 575 28.07 9.65 9.68
CA GLN A 575 29.40 9.67 9.07
C GLN A 575 29.77 11.08 8.59
N GLN A 576 28.83 11.77 7.95
CA GLN A 576 29.04 13.10 7.36
C GLN A 576 28.98 14.24 8.39
N VAL A 577 28.40 14.00 9.57
CA VAL A 577 28.38 14.93 10.70
C VAL A 577 29.13 14.30 11.89
N PRO A 578 30.48 14.39 11.94
CA PRO A 578 31.27 13.65 12.94
C PRO A 578 30.94 14.00 14.40
N ALA A 579 30.65 15.28 14.67
CA ALA A 579 30.24 15.78 15.99
C ALA A 579 28.72 15.63 16.21
N SER A 580 28.20 14.43 15.99
CA SER A 580 26.78 14.13 16.23
C SER A 580 26.55 12.76 16.86
N VAL A 581 25.38 12.59 17.48
CA VAL A 581 24.92 11.33 18.07
C VAL A 581 23.47 11.07 17.67
N LEU A 582 23.06 9.80 17.72
CA LEU A 582 21.69 9.38 17.47
C LEU A 582 21.06 8.84 18.77
N TRP A 583 19.92 9.40 19.15
CA TRP A 583 19.21 9.02 20.36
C TRP A 583 17.88 8.33 20.04
N LEU A 584 17.81 7.02 20.31
CA LEU A 584 16.66 6.17 20.00
C LEU A 584 15.85 5.84 21.26
N LEU A 585 14.62 5.37 21.10
CA LEU A 585 13.86 4.79 22.21
C LEU A 585 14.41 3.38 22.54
N SER A 586 14.77 3.15 23.81
CA SER A 586 15.19 1.85 24.29
C SER A 586 14.04 0.85 24.26
N SER A 587 14.31 -0.36 23.76
CA SER A 587 13.35 -1.47 23.79
C SER A 587 13.73 -2.46 24.90
N ASP A 588 14.94 -3.01 24.79
CA ASP A 588 15.57 -3.93 25.75
C ASP A 588 17.09 -3.86 25.53
N PRO A 589 17.94 -3.99 26.57
CA PRO A 589 19.39 -3.89 26.42
C PRO A 589 20.00 -4.80 25.34
N VAL A 590 19.48 -6.03 25.18
CA VAL A 590 19.98 -6.98 24.17
C VAL A 590 19.67 -6.50 22.75
N ILE A 591 18.49 -5.90 22.56
CA ILE A 591 18.07 -5.34 21.27
C ILE A 591 18.87 -4.07 20.97
N ASP A 592 19.07 -3.21 21.98
CA ASP A 592 19.85 -1.98 21.87
C ASP A 592 21.31 -2.30 21.47
N ASP A 593 21.92 -3.34 22.06
CA ASP A 593 23.26 -3.83 21.67
C ASP A 593 23.31 -4.38 20.24
N ARG A 594 22.23 -5.02 19.77
CA ARG A 594 22.14 -5.46 18.37
C ARG A 594 22.10 -4.27 17.41
N VAL A 595 21.33 -3.23 17.74
CA VAL A 595 21.30 -1.99 16.95
C VAL A 595 22.68 -1.31 16.93
N ARG A 596 23.42 -1.30 18.05
CA ARG A 596 24.81 -0.83 18.09
C ARG A 596 25.76 -1.66 17.22
N ALA A 597 25.57 -2.99 17.19
CA ALA A 597 26.37 -3.87 16.34
C ALA A 597 26.10 -3.60 14.84
N ILE A 598 24.86 -3.31 14.46
CA ILE A 598 24.50 -2.90 13.10
C ILE A 598 25.14 -1.53 12.79
N ALA A 599 25.07 -0.55 13.68
CA ALA A 599 25.77 0.73 13.49
C ALA A 599 27.30 0.53 13.28
N SER A 600 27.91 -0.36 14.07
CA SER A 600 29.33 -0.73 13.92
C SER A 600 29.64 -1.32 12.53
N SER A 601 28.74 -2.13 11.96
CA SER A 601 28.94 -2.68 10.60
C SER A 601 28.82 -1.63 9.51
N HIS A 602 28.19 -0.48 9.81
CA HIS A 602 28.21 0.72 8.97
C HIS A 602 29.39 1.66 9.30
N GLY A 603 30.36 1.23 10.11
CA GLY A 603 31.54 2.04 10.45
C GLY A 603 31.27 3.18 11.43
N ILE A 604 30.13 3.17 12.13
CA ILE A 604 29.81 4.14 13.18
C ILE A 604 30.25 3.58 14.54
N ASP A 605 30.97 4.41 15.32
CA ASP A 605 31.31 4.07 16.70
C ASP A 605 30.02 3.82 17.51
N PRO A 606 29.84 2.63 18.12
CA PRO A 606 28.61 2.29 18.84
C PRO A 606 28.33 3.22 20.04
N THR A 607 29.32 3.96 20.55
CA THR A 607 29.13 4.97 21.60
C THR A 607 28.40 6.22 21.11
N ARG A 608 28.22 6.39 19.80
CA ARG A 608 27.41 7.48 19.21
C ARG A 608 25.91 7.17 19.19
N LEU A 609 25.50 5.96 19.59
CA LEU A 609 24.10 5.56 19.70
C LEU A 609 23.67 5.49 21.17
N TYR A 610 22.73 6.36 21.52
CA TYR A 610 22.13 6.47 22.83
C TYR A 610 20.72 5.88 22.81
N PHE A 611 20.26 5.36 23.95
CA PHE A 611 18.94 4.75 24.08
C PHE A 611 18.21 5.34 25.29
N ALA A 612 17.06 5.98 25.04
CA ALA A 612 16.23 6.61 26.05
C ALA A 612 15.28 5.59 26.69
N PRO A 613 15.20 5.45 28.02
CA PRO A 613 14.26 4.54 28.67
C PRO A 613 12.81 4.99 28.45
N ARG A 614 11.83 4.10 28.73
CA ARG A 614 10.42 4.51 28.82
C ARG A 614 10.23 5.34 30.10
N THR A 615 9.51 6.44 29.99
CA THR A 615 9.30 7.42 31.06
C THR A 615 7.84 7.85 31.10
N SER A 616 7.46 8.69 32.07
CA SER A 616 6.15 9.35 32.05
C SER A 616 6.01 10.24 30.80
N LYS A 617 4.76 10.60 30.46
CA LYS A 617 4.48 11.49 29.32
C LYS A 617 5.14 12.86 29.49
N GLU A 618 5.16 13.41 30.69
CA GLU A 618 5.77 14.72 31.00
C GLU A 618 7.29 14.70 30.81
N GLU A 619 7.97 13.69 31.36
CA GLU A 619 9.41 13.47 31.15
C GLU A 619 9.73 13.21 29.66
N HIS A 620 8.85 12.48 28.96
CA HIS A 620 9.00 12.20 27.53
C HIS A 620 8.92 13.47 26.68
N ILE A 621 7.96 14.37 26.94
CA ILE A 621 7.90 15.67 26.25
C ILE A 621 9.14 16.50 26.60
N THR A 622 9.50 16.56 27.88
CA THR A 622 10.62 17.39 28.38
C THR A 622 11.94 17.02 27.72
N ARG A 623 12.25 15.72 27.61
CA ARG A 623 13.52 15.26 27.04
C ARG A 623 13.69 15.56 25.55
N HIS A 624 12.62 15.80 24.79
CA HIS A 624 12.75 16.23 23.39
C HIS A 624 13.52 17.55 23.28
N ARG A 625 13.47 18.44 24.29
CA ARG A 625 14.25 19.69 24.32
C ARG A 625 15.77 19.48 24.41
N ALA A 626 16.23 18.26 24.71
CA ALA A 626 17.65 17.92 24.70
C ALA A 626 18.18 17.61 23.28
N ALA A 627 17.29 17.27 22.34
CA ALA A 627 17.62 16.96 20.95
C ALA A 627 17.64 18.21 20.07
N ASP A 628 18.38 18.16 18.95
CA ASP A 628 18.44 19.25 17.96
C ASP A 628 17.46 19.05 16.81
N LEU A 629 17.37 17.82 16.30
CA LEU A 629 16.54 17.47 15.17
C LEU A 629 15.97 16.05 15.33
N PHE A 630 14.67 15.89 15.12
CA PHE A 630 14.04 14.58 15.06
C PHE A 630 14.11 14.01 13.64
N LEU A 631 14.55 12.76 13.52
CA LEU A 631 14.64 12.00 12.29
C LEU A 631 13.46 11.03 12.19
N ASP A 632 12.56 11.26 11.24
CA ASP A 632 11.36 10.43 11.07
C ASP A 632 11.59 9.18 10.19
N THR A 633 10.65 8.24 10.26
CA THR A 633 10.68 6.94 9.59
C THR A 633 9.86 6.90 8.30
N ARG A 634 10.25 6.03 7.35
CA ARG A 634 9.75 6.04 5.96
C ARG A 634 8.35 5.43 5.75
N TYR A 635 8.13 4.17 6.10
CA TYR A 635 6.87 3.47 5.77
C TYR A 635 5.74 3.78 6.74
N TYR A 636 6.10 3.98 8.00
CA TYR A 636 5.19 4.35 9.07
C TYR A 636 5.85 5.49 9.83
N ASN A 637 5.35 6.72 9.66
CA ASN A 637 5.90 7.90 10.31
C ASN A 637 5.70 7.89 11.84
N ALA A 638 6.38 8.82 12.52
CA ALA A 638 5.98 9.31 13.82
C ALA A 638 4.60 9.97 13.70
N HIS A 639 3.66 9.54 14.55
CA HIS A 639 2.31 10.09 14.63
C HIS A 639 2.22 10.92 15.92
N THR A 640 1.76 10.34 17.02
CA THR A 640 1.77 11.01 18.35
C THR A 640 3.18 11.44 18.77
N THR A 641 4.21 10.66 18.42
CA THR A 641 5.61 11.03 18.73
C THR A 641 6.04 12.29 17.96
N ALA A 642 5.54 12.51 16.75
CA ALA A 642 5.83 13.72 15.99
C ALA A 642 5.13 14.93 16.60
N SER A 643 3.86 14.79 17.00
CA SER A 643 3.17 15.90 17.67
C SER A 643 3.75 16.20 19.06
N ASP A 644 4.24 15.19 19.80
CA ASP A 644 5.00 15.39 21.05
C ASP A 644 6.31 16.16 20.82
N ALA A 645 7.06 15.82 19.77
CA ALA A 645 8.29 16.51 19.41
C ALA A 645 8.02 17.98 19.05
N LEU A 646 7.05 18.24 18.17
CA LEU A 646 6.65 19.59 17.77
C LEU A 646 6.12 20.39 18.97
N TRP A 647 5.35 19.77 19.87
CA TRP A 647 4.87 20.39 21.11
C TRP A 647 6.01 20.78 22.06
N ALA A 648 7.08 19.97 22.12
CA ALA A 648 8.25 20.28 22.93
C ALA A 648 9.13 21.40 22.34
N GLY A 649 8.87 21.82 21.08
CA GLY A 649 9.67 22.77 20.33
C GLY A 649 10.78 22.13 19.50
N LEU A 650 10.77 20.80 19.31
CA LEU A 650 11.77 20.08 18.52
C LEU A 650 11.32 19.96 17.06
N PRO A 651 12.03 20.57 16.09
CA PRO A 651 11.75 20.35 14.67
C PRO A 651 12.04 18.90 14.27
N LEU A 652 11.30 18.42 13.28
CA LEU A 652 11.46 17.09 12.70
C LEU A 652 11.51 17.19 11.18
N ILE A 653 12.26 16.31 10.53
CA ILE A 653 12.19 16.10 9.08
C ILE A 653 11.52 14.77 8.77
N THR A 654 10.80 14.69 7.66
CA THR A 654 10.11 13.45 7.26
C THR A 654 10.11 13.26 5.74
N PRO A 655 10.29 12.01 5.24
CA PRO A 655 10.06 11.68 3.84
C PRO A 655 8.57 11.36 3.64
N ALA A 656 7.88 12.13 2.81
CA ALA A 656 6.48 11.88 2.51
C ALA A 656 6.32 10.71 1.53
N GLY A 657 5.76 9.60 2.00
CA GLY A 657 5.56 8.40 1.19
C GLY A 657 4.25 8.39 0.39
N GLU A 658 3.88 7.19 -0.06
CA GLU A 658 2.71 6.93 -0.93
C GLU A 658 1.53 6.26 -0.18
N THR A 659 1.56 6.23 1.15
CA THR A 659 0.52 5.61 2.00
C THR A 659 0.05 6.59 3.07
N PHE A 660 -1.14 6.36 3.64
CA PHE A 660 -1.64 7.20 4.74
C PHE A 660 -0.62 7.26 5.89
N ALA A 661 -0.14 6.11 6.36
CA ALA A 661 0.79 6.02 7.50
C ALA A 661 2.16 6.68 7.26
N SER A 662 2.60 6.80 6.00
CA SER A 662 3.87 7.44 5.59
C SER A 662 3.76 8.93 5.27
N ARG A 663 2.59 9.54 5.52
CA ARG A 663 2.32 10.96 5.25
C ARG A 663 1.82 11.75 6.47
N VAL A 664 1.65 11.09 7.61
CA VAL A 664 1.13 11.74 8.82
C VAL A 664 2.05 12.85 9.29
N ALA A 665 3.36 12.59 9.43
CA ALA A 665 4.29 13.62 9.90
C ALA A 665 4.35 14.83 8.95
N ALA A 666 4.18 14.60 7.64
CA ALA A 666 4.07 15.68 6.67
C ALA A 666 2.83 16.56 6.97
N SER A 667 1.66 15.96 7.19
CA SER A 667 0.45 16.71 7.60
C SER A 667 0.67 17.55 8.85
N LEU A 668 1.34 16.99 9.87
CA LEU A 668 1.65 17.73 11.08
C LEU A 668 2.58 18.93 10.80
N LEU A 669 3.60 18.76 9.95
CA LEU A 669 4.51 19.84 9.53
C LEU A 669 3.80 20.95 8.76
N TYR A 670 2.86 20.62 7.86
CA TYR A 670 2.02 21.62 7.20
C TYR A 670 1.14 22.38 8.22
N ALA A 671 0.56 21.67 9.20
CA ALA A 671 -0.28 22.27 10.21
C ALA A 671 0.48 23.15 11.23
N VAL A 672 1.80 22.97 11.38
CA VAL A 672 2.67 23.91 12.11
C VAL A 672 3.38 24.91 11.19
N GLN A 673 3.02 24.96 9.90
CA GLN A 673 3.55 25.89 8.91
C GLN A 673 5.07 25.75 8.65
N LEU A 674 5.57 24.50 8.66
CA LEU A 674 6.96 24.16 8.34
C LEU A 674 7.05 23.12 7.17
N PRO A 675 6.41 23.36 6.01
CA PRO A 675 6.40 22.41 4.89
C PRO A 675 7.78 22.15 4.28
N GLN A 676 8.75 23.03 4.49
CA GLN A 676 10.13 22.87 4.05
C GLN A 676 10.88 21.72 4.74
N LEU A 677 10.36 21.21 5.87
CA LEU A 677 10.89 20.03 6.55
C LEU A 677 10.34 18.70 6.00
N VAL A 678 9.50 18.77 4.97
CA VAL A 678 8.99 17.61 4.23
C VAL A 678 9.82 17.39 2.97
N THR A 679 10.25 16.14 2.76
CA THR A 679 11.10 15.72 1.63
C THR A 679 10.37 14.71 0.75
N GLU A 680 10.64 14.71 -0.56
CA GLU A 680 10.01 13.80 -1.53
C GLU A 680 10.89 12.58 -1.82
N THR A 681 12.19 12.70 -1.58
CA THR A 681 13.14 11.61 -1.78
C THR A 681 14.00 11.38 -0.54
N LEU A 682 14.52 10.15 -0.40
CA LEU A 682 15.44 9.80 0.68
C LEU A 682 16.78 10.53 0.59
N GLN A 683 17.20 10.94 -0.61
CA GLN A 683 18.39 11.76 -0.77
C GLN A 683 18.16 13.18 -0.24
N GLU A 684 17.02 13.80 -0.56
CA GLU A 684 16.64 15.10 0.01
C GLU A 684 16.54 15.04 1.54
N TYR A 685 16.01 13.95 2.08
CA TYR A 685 15.95 13.70 3.52
C TYR A 685 17.33 13.71 4.16
N GLU A 686 18.29 12.98 3.56
CA GLU A 686 19.67 12.92 4.03
C GLU A 686 20.37 14.28 3.94
N ASP A 687 20.29 14.93 2.79
CA ASP A 687 20.90 16.23 2.52
C ASP A 687 20.37 17.30 3.49
N LEU A 688 19.05 17.29 3.75
CA LEU A 688 18.42 18.23 4.67
C LEU A 688 18.86 17.99 6.12
N ALA A 689 18.99 16.74 6.55
CA ALA A 689 19.47 16.42 7.90
C ALA A 689 20.89 16.95 8.14
N ILE A 690 21.79 16.72 7.16
CA ILE A 690 23.19 17.18 7.20
C ILE A 690 23.25 18.71 7.16
N TYR A 691 22.43 19.32 6.30
CA TYR A 691 22.33 20.76 6.19
C TYR A 691 21.93 21.41 7.52
N LEU A 692 20.82 20.96 8.12
CA LEU A 692 20.33 21.52 9.38
C LEU A 692 21.32 21.29 10.53
N ALA A 693 22.02 20.15 10.55
CA ALA A 693 23.04 19.88 11.54
C ALA A 693 24.27 20.80 11.46
N THR A 694 24.52 21.41 10.31
CA THR A 694 25.62 22.37 10.10
C THR A 694 25.18 23.83 10.11
N HIS A 695 23.86 24.10 10.12
CA HIS A 695 23.26 25.44 10.10
C HIS A 695 22.38 25.66 11.34
N SER A 696 23.03 25.81 12.50
CA SER A 696 22.36 25.92 13.80
C SER A 696 21.35 27.06 13.90
N ASP A 697 21.57 28.16 13.17
CA ASP A 697 20.70 29.34 13.22
C ASP A 697 19.31 29.04 12.65
N GLU A 698 19.22 28.24 11.57
CA GLU A 698 17.94 27.87 10.98
C GLU A 698 17.16 26.88 11.86
N LEU A 699 17.87 25.90 12.46
CA LEU A 699 17.28 25.03 13.48
C LEU A 699 16.73 25.84 14.67
N GLN A 700 17.46 26.84 15.14
CA GLN A 700 17.02 27.72 16.21
C GLN A 700 15.79 28.54 15.81
N GLN A 701 15.70 28.98 14.55
CA GLN A 701 14.50 29.68 14.04
C GLN A 701 13.27 28.76 14.06
N TYR A 702 13.40 27.50 13.65
CA TYR A 702 12.28 26.54 13.72
C TYR A 702 11.87 26.24 15.16
N GLN A 703 12.84 26.07 16.05
CA GLN A 703 12.58 25.88 17.48
C GLN A 703 11.87 27.11 18.07
N ALA A 704 12.31 28.32 17.74
CA ALA A 704 11.69 29.56 18.19
C ALA A 704 10.26 29.71 17.64
N HIS A 705 10.02 29.39 16.37
CA HIS A 705 8.69 29.38 15.77
C HIS A 705 7.73 28.47 16.54
N LEU A 706 8.15 27.23 16.83
CA LEU A 706 7.36 26.29 17.62
C LEU A 706 7.18 26.77 19.08
N ASP A 707 8.22 27.28 19.72
CA ASP A 707 8.14 27.76 21.11
C ASP A 707 7.20 28.96 21.27
N ILE A 708 7.26 29.92 20.34
CA ILE A 708 6.47 31.16 20.35
C ILE A 708 5.02 30.90 19.92
N HIS A 709 4.81 30.22 18.78
CA HIS A 709 3.51 30.16 18.11
C HIS A 709 2.70 28.89 18.40
N ARG A 710 3.22 27.90 19.15
CA ARG A 710 2.56 26.60 19.38
C ARG A 710 1.04 26.65 19.62
N LEU A 711 0.52 27.61 20.37
CA LEU A 711 -0.92 27.68 20.69
C LEU A 711 -1.76 28.36 19.62
N ASP A 712 -1.12 29.13 18.75
CA ASP A 712 -1.76 29.84 17.64
C ASP A 712 -1.70 28.99 16.35
N LEU A 713 -0.84 27.96 16.33
CA LEU A 713 -0.69 27.06 15.20
C LEU A 713 -1.88 26.09 15.09
N PRO A 714 -2.44 25.88 13.88
CA PRO A 714 -3.61 25.01 13.68
C PRO A 714 -3.48 23.61 14.28
N LEU A 715 -2.27 23.03 14.30
CA LEU A 715 -2.04 21.69 14.83
C LEU A 715 -2.47 21.53 16.31
N PHE A 716 -2.31 22.58 17.11
CA PHE A 716 -2.62 22.57 18.54
C PHE A 716 -3.79 23.50 18.90
N ASP A 717 -4.57 23.96 17.94
CA ASP A 717 -5.89 24.56 18.20
C ASP A 717 -6.95 23.45 18.32
N THR A 718 -6.99 22.80 19.48
CA THR A 718 -7.96 21.73 19.75
C THR A 718 -9.42 22.20 19.57
N PRO A 719 -9.84 23.36 20.13
CA PRO A 719 -11.20 23.87 19.90
C PRO A 719 -11.57 24.05 18.43
N GLN A 720 -10.67 24.60 17.61
CA GLN A 720 -10.92 24.74 16.18
C GLN A 720 -11.00 23.37 15.48
N THR A 721 -10.13 22.43 15.84
CA THR A 721 -10.17 21.07 15.29
C THR A 721 -11.50 20.37 15.60
N VAL A 722 -12.02 20.51 16.82
CA VAL A 722 -13.33 19.96 17.20
C VAL A 722 -14.47 20.59 16.38
N ARG A 723 -14.44 21.92 16.16
CA ARG A 723 -15.42 22.57 15.28
C ARG A 723 -15.35 22.07 13.84
N HIS A 724 -14.16 21.78 13.31
CA HIS A 724 -14.02 21.20 11.98
C HIS A 724 -14.54 19.77 11.91
N LEU A 725 -14.33 18.96 12.95
CA LEU A 725 -14.92 17.62 13.09
C LEU A 725 -16.45 17.69 13.09
N GLU A 726 -17.02 18.60 13.87
CA GLU A 726 -18.47 18.84 13.90
C GLU A 726 -19.02 19.25 12.53
N GLN A 727 -18.31 20.11 11.80
CA GLN A 727 -18.70 20.51 10.46
C GLN A 727 -18.71 19.34 9.48
N VAL A 728 -17.70 18.46 9.48
CA VAL A 728 -17.74 17.27 8.62
C VAL A 728 -18.81 16.27 9.03
N TYR A 729 -19.11 16.13 10.33
CA TYR A 729 -20.21 15.30 10.80
C TYR A 729 -21.57 15.85 10.36
N LEU A 730 -21.76 17.16 10.42
CA LEU A 730 -22.97 17.82 9.89
C LEU A 730 -23.08 17.65 8.38
N LEU A 731 -21.98 17.78 7.63
CA LEU A 731 -21.98 17.56 6.19
C LEU A 731 -22.35 16.10 5.86
N ALA A 732 -21.76 15.12 6.55
CA ALA A 732 -22.07 13.71 6.37
C ALA A 732 -23.54 13.41 6.70
N TRP A 733 -24.05 13.95 7.82
CA TRP A 733 -25.45 13.79 8.22
C TRP A 733 -26.42 14.43 7.23
N ASN A 734 -26.18 15.68 6.83
CA ASN A 734 -27.03 16.37 5.87
C ASN A 734 -27.03 15.67 4.51
N HIS A 735 -25.87 15.18 4.06
CA HIS A 735 -25.75 14.40 2.82
C HIS A 735 -26.54 13.10 2.90
N HIS A 736 -26.41 12.35 4.01
CA HIS A 736 -27.20 11.14 4.27
C HIS A 736 -28.71 11.41 4.25
N CYS A 737 -29.16 12.52 4.85
CA CYS A 737 -30.57 12.91 4.83
C CYS A 737 -31.13 13.17 3.43
N THR A 738 -30.28 13.38 2.40
CA THR A 738 -30.73 13.47 1.00
C THR A 738 -31.03 12.11 0.35
N GLY A 739 -30.67 10.99 1.00
CA GLY A 739 -30.81 9.64 0.47
C GLY A 739 -29.77 9.26 -0.60
N GLN A 740 -28.74 10.08 -0.80
CA GLN A 740 -27.64 9.81 -1.73
C GLN A 740 -26.56 8.92 -1.09
N PRO A 741 -25.83 8.10 -1.87
CA PRO A 741 -24.70 7.33 -1.36
C PRO A 741 -23.58 8.27 -0.86
N PRO A 742 -22.76 7.82 0.11
CA PRO A 742 -21.61 8.59 0.60
C PRO A 742 -20.71 9.14 -0.52
N THR A 743 -20.13 10.32 -0.32
CA THR A 743 -19.18 10.96 -1.25
C THR A 743 -18.07 11.70 -0.50
N HIS A 744 -16.98 12.09 -1.15
CA HIS A 744 -15.94 12.90 -0.51
C HIS A 744 -16.52 14.26 -0.08
N LEU A 745 -16.30 14.65 1.18
CA LEU A 745 -16.78 15.91 1.75
C LEU A 745 -15.61 16.67 2.38
N GLN A 746 -15.68 18.00 2.33
CA GLN A 746 -14.62 18.87 2.83
C GLN A 746 -15.22 20.07 3.57
N VAL A 747 -14.58 20.45 4.68
CA VAL A 747 -14.87 21.71 5.36
C VAL A 747 -14.47 22.89 4.47
N LYS A 748 -15.42 23.78 4.18
CA LYS A 748 -15.13 25.04 3.50
C LYS A 748 -14.74 26.09 4.53
N LEU A 749 -13.51 26.61 4.46
CA LEU A 749 -13.10 27.77 5.23
C LEU A 749 -13.88 29.01 4.74
N PRO A 750 -14.33 29.91 5.63
CA PRO A 750 -15.01 31.13 5.22
C PRO A 750 -14.09 31.98 4.35
N SER A 751 -14.56 32.36 3.16
CA SER A 751 -13.89 33.31 2.29
C SER A 751 -13.73 34.64 3.03
N THR A 752 -12.50 35.06 3.29
CA THR A 752 -12.22 36.40 3.82
C THR A 752 -12.66 37.42 2.78
N ASN A 753 -13.76 38.12 3.06
CA ASN A 753 -14.21 39.27 2.28
C ASN A 753 -13.14 40.36 2.32
N VAL A 754 -12.39 40.54 1.24
CA VAL A 754 -11.56 41.73 1.03
C VAL A 754 -12.46 42.84 0.50
N SER A 755 -12.98 43.67 1.40
CA SER A 755 -13.52 44.99 1.06
C SER A 755 -12.39 46.02 1.07
N THR A 756 -12.11 46.65 -0.07
CA THR A 756 -11.48 47.98 -0.11
C THR A 756 -12.56 49.04 0.23
N PRO A 757 -12.26 50.27 0.74
CA PRO A 757 -10.97 50.98 0.89
C PRO A 757 -10.75 51.73 2.24
N GLY A 758 -9.50 52.18 2.52
CA GLY A 758 -9.22 53.42 3.30
C GLY A 758 -8.52 53.31 4.67
N SER A 759 -7.30 53.87 4.75
CA SER A 759 -6.52 54.31 5.93
C SER A 759 -6.25 53.32 7.07
N ALA A 760 -5.03 52.80 7.12
CA ALA A 760 -4.45 52.07 8.24
C ALA A 760 -4.10 53.00 9.43
N PRO A 761 -4.31 52.56 10.69
CA PRO A 761 -3.61 53.12 11.84
C PRO A 761 -2.47 52.19 12.32
N ALA A 762 -1.26 52.75 12.24
CA ALA A 762 -0.08 52.63 13.08
C ALA A 762 0.31 51.28 13.73
N VAL A 763 1.38 50.70 13.18
CA VAL A 763 2.29 49.73 13.78
C VAL A 763 3.16 50.43 14.84
N ILE A 764 3.28 49.84 16.04
CA ILE A 764 4.31 50.20 17.03
C ILE A 764 5.62 49.48 16.64
N SER A 765 6.64 50.28 16.39
CA SER A 765 8.00 49.94 15.98
C SER A 765 8.86 49.34 17.10
N GLN A 766 9.70 48.35 16.77
CA GLN A 766 11.05 48.16 17.34
C GLN A 766 11.94 47.36 16.36
N PRO A 767 13.29 47.41 16.48
CA PRO A 767 14.12 48.05 15.45
C PRO A 767 15.02 47.10 14.63
N SER A 768 15.35 47.60 13.45
CA SER A 768 16.19 47.03 12.40
C SER A 768 17.66 46.81 12.80
N LEU A 769 18.19 45.64 12.45
CA LEU A 769 19.57 45.52 11.96
C LEU A 769 19.56 44.58 10.74
N LEU A 770 20.09 45.12 9.63
CA LEU A 770 20.42 44.54 8.32
C LEU A 770 19.39 44.72 7.18
N PRO A 771 19.88 44.98 5.95
CA PRO A 771 19.28 45.92 5.02
C PRO A 771 18.22 45.27 4.12
N THR A 772 17.10 45.98 4.01
CA THR A 772 15.93 45.72 3.18
C THR A 772 16.26 45.48 1.70
N VAL A 773 15.79 44.34 1.17
CA VAL A 773 15.27 44.25 -0.20
C VAL A 773 13.85 43.70 -0.10
N ASN A 774 12.89 44.53 -0.47
CA ASN A 774 11.47 44.15 -0.56
C ASN A 774 11.29 43.08 -1.63
N ALA A 775 10.73 41.93 -1.27
CA ALA A 775 10.04 41.06 -2.19
C ALA A 775 8.83 40.45 -1.48
N GLU A 776 7.64 40.94 -1.82
CA GLU A 776 6.38 40.28 -1.54
C GLU A 776 6.41 38.90 -2.22
N THR A 777 6.54 37.82 -1.44
CA THR A 777 6.43 36.44 -1.94
C THR A 777 5.07 35.87 -1.55
N ASN A 778 4.12 36.02 -2.47
CA ASN A 778 2.97 35.11 -2.58
C ASN A 778 3.51 33.69 -2.86
N LEU A 779 3.28 32.76 -1.92
CA LEU A 779 3.53 31.33 -2.09
C LEU A 779 2.22 30.57 -1.87
N ASP A 780 1.35 30.59 -2.88
CA ASP A 780 0.61 29.38 -3.24
C ASP A 780 1.60 28.49 -4.02
N GLU A 781 1.60 27.17 -3.78
CA GLU A 781 1.19 26.17 -4.78
C GLU A 781 1.24 24.75 -4.19
N ASN A 782 0.06 24.14 -4.21
CA ASN A 782 -0.31 22.80 -3.77
C ASN A 782 0.13 21.74 -4.80
N PRO A 783 0.58 20.52 -4.40
CA PRO A 783 0.74 19.37 -5.31
C PRO A 783 -0.57 18.86 -5.96
N GLY A 784 -1.70 19.52 -5.69
CA GLY A 784 -3.01 19.30 -6.31
C GLY A 784 -3.51 20.45 -7.18
N GLU A 785 -2.67 21.46 -7.45
CA GLU A 785 -3.08 22.60 -8.26
C GLU A 785 -3.15 22.20 -9.75
N PRO A 786 -4.28 22.45 -10.44
CA PRO A 786 -4.39 22.18 -11.87
C PRO A 786 -3.32 22.97 -12.62
N VAL A 787 -2.52 22.30 -13.46
CA VAL A 787 -1.59 23.00 -14.36
C VAL A 787 -2.39 23.94 -15.24
N SER A 788 -2.18 25.23 -15.07
CA SER A 788 -2.81 26.28 -15.86
C SER A 788 -1.75 27.14 -16.53
N CYS A 789 -2.05 27.55 -17.76
CA CYS A 789 -1.16 28.39 -18.54
C CYS A 789 -1.95 29.39 -19.37
N GLN A 790 -1.34 30.54 -19.63
CA GLN A 790 -1.84 31.57 -20.52
C GLN A 790 -0.87 31.79 -21.68
N ALA A 791 -1.42 31.85 -22.89
CA ALA A 791 -0.70 32.23 -24.09
C ALA A 791 -1.02 33.69 -24.43
N ASP A 792 0.01 34.53 -24.50
CA ASP A 792 -0.18 35.90 -24.97
C ASP A 792 -0.53 35.96 -26.48
N GLU A 793 -1.00 37.13 -26.94
CA GLU A 793 -1.43 37.30 -28.34
C GLU A 793 -0.33 36.94 -29.35
N GLY A 794 0.93 37.25 -29.01
CA GLY A 794 2.10 36.94 -29.82
C GLY A 794 2.32 35.44 -29.97
N PHE A 795 2.21 34.69 -28.88
CA PHE A 795 2.33 33.23 -28.87
C PHE A 795 1.18 32.58 -29.67
N GLN A 796 -0.06 33.04 -29.47
CA GLN A 796 -1.21 32.54 -30.21
C GLN A 796 -1.06 32.80 -31.71
N HIS A 797 -0.64 34.01 -32.08
CA HIS A 797 -0.37 34.38 -33.47
C HIS A 797 0.73 33.53 -34.08
N TRP A 798 1.84 33.34 -33.37
CA TRP A 798 2.96 32.52 -33.84
C TRP A 798 2.55 31.05 -34.00
N LEU A 799 1.88 30.44 -33.00
CA LEU A 799 1.50 29.02 -33.07
C LEU A 799 0.50 28.77 -34.21
N ARG A 800 -0.42 29.70 -34.46
CA ARG A 800 -1.34 29.63 -35.60
C ARG A 800 -0.60 29.59 -36.95
N LEU A 801 0.51 30.32 -37.08
CA LEU A 801 1.27 30.44 -38.33
C LEU A 801 2.39 29.40 -38.47
N SER A 802 2.88 28.83 -37.37
CA SER A 802 4.00 27.89 -37.37
C SER A 802 3.67 26.55 -38.04
N GLY A 803 2.38 26.21 -38.18
CA GLY A 803 1.93 25.00 -38.85
C GLY A 803 2.23 23.71 -38.08
N GLY A 804 2.34 23.78 -36.74
CA GLY A 804 2.62 22.63 -35.90
C GLY A 804 2.21 22.85 -34.44
N ALA A 805 2.70 21.96 -33.58
CA ALA A 805 2.43 21.94 -32.14
C ALA A 805 3.74 21.88 -31.35
N ILE A 806 3.65 22.11 -30.03
CA ILE A 806 4.79 22.04 -29.12
C ILE A 806 4.55 20.91 -28.12
N ALA A 807 5.57 20.09 -27.88
CA ALA A 807 5.62 19.12 -26.80
C ALA A 807 6.58 19.62 -25.73
N VAL A 808 6.15 19.61 -24.47
CA VAL A 808 6.96 20.03 -23.31
C VAL A 808 6.95 18.96 -22.24
N THR A 809 8.12 18.59 -21.72
CA THR A 809 8.24 17.68 -20.57
C THR A 809 8.38 18.47 -19.28
N THR A 810 7.77 17.99 -18.21
CA THR A 810 7.79 18.64 -16.89
C THR A 810 8.23 17.64 -15.82
N TYR A 811 9.36 17.95 -15.18
CA TYR A 811 10.00 17.04 -14.24
C TYR A 811 9.15 16.81 -12.98
N GLN A 812 8.89 17.88 -12.22
CA GLN A 812 8.19 17.81 -10.93
C GLN A 812 6.68 17.58 -11.09
N ALA A 813 6.06 18.17 -12.12
CA ALA A 813 4.62 18.00 -12.33
C ALA A 813 4.26 16.60 -12.88
N GLY A 814 5.24 15.83 -13.37
CA GLY A 814 5.02 14.49 -13.90
C GLY A 814 4.16 14.49 -15.18
N LYS A 815 4.21 15.57 -15.98
CA LYS A 815 3.40 15.72 -17.18
C LYS A 815 4.22 15.89 -18.46
N VAL A 816 3.67 15.40 -19.56
CA VAL A 816 4.00 15.83 -20.92
C VAL A 816 2.85 16.67 -21.45
N LEU A 817 3.15 17.88 -21.87
CA LEU A 817 2.21 18.87 -22.37
C LEU A 817 2.24 18.86 -23.88
N MET A 818 1.09 18.73 -24.50
CA MET A 818 0.88 18.96 -25.93
C MET A 818 0.14 20.27 -26.13
N VAL A 819 0.82 21.26 -26.69
CA VAL A 819 0.30 22.59 -26.97
C VAL A 819 0.04 22.70 -28.46
N GLY A 820 -1.23 22.76 -28.83
CA GLY A 820 -1.70 22.76 -30.22
C GLY A 820 -2.63 23.93 -30.53
N TRP A 821 -3.17 23.95 -31.74
CA TRP A 821 -4.10 24.96 -32.24
C TRP A 821 -5.39 24.30 -32.72
N ASN A 822 -6.54 24.72 -32.20
CA ASN A 822 -7.83 24.12 -32.57
C ASN A 822 -8.59 24.84 -33.69
N GLY A 823 -7.99 25.87 -34.30
CA GLY A 823 -8.63 26.73 -35.29
C GLY A 823 -9.07 28.09 -34.73
N GLN A 824 -9.29 28.18 -33.42
CA GLN A 824 -9.74 29.41 -32.74
C GLN A 824 -8.76 29.91 -31.69
N GLN A 825 -8.18 28.99 -30.91
CA GLN A 825 -7.27 29.31 -29.82
C GLN A 825 -6.22 28.21 -29.60
N VAL A 826 -5.22 28.53 -28.78
CA VAL A 826 -4.25 27.56 -28.27
C VAL A 826 -4.99 26.55 -27.38
N THR A 827 -4.66 25.27 -27.55
CA THR A 827 -5.16 24.19 -26.69
C THR A 827 -4.02 23.47 -26.03
N MET A 828 -4.17 23.15 -24.75
CA MET A 828 -3.22 22.35 -23.99
C MET A 828 -3.83 21.00 -23.63
N LEU A 829 -3.03 19.96 -23.75
CA LEU A 829 -3.36 18.61 -23.34
C LEU A 829 -2.24 18.05 -22.46
N LEU A 830 -2.62 17.60 -21.26
CA LEU A 830 -1.68 17.05 -20.28
C LEU A 830 -1.73 15.51 -20.31
N ARG A 831 -0.56 14.87 -20.28
CA ARG A 831 -0.41 13.42 -20.16
C ARG A 831 0.51 13.09 -18.99
N GLN A 832 0.11 12.13 -18.16
CA GLN A 832 0.86 11.74 -16.97
C GLN A 832 1.96 10.75 -17.35
N PHE A 833 3.19 11.02 -16.89
CA PHE A 833 4.32 10.10 -16.97
C PHE A 833 5.12 10.17 -15.67
N SER A 834 5.84 9.10 -15.31
CA SER A 834 6.72 9.14 -14.13
C SER A 834 7.99 9.92 -14.46
N LYS A 835 8.17 11.13 -13.91
CA LYS A 835 9.36 11.97 -14.08
C LYS A 835 9.81 12.09 -15.56
N PRO A 836 8.99 12.66 -16.46
CA PRO A 836 9.36 12.82 -17.87
C PRO A 836 10.51 13.84 -17.99
N MET A 837 11.60 13.45 -18.66
CA MET A 837 12.84 14.23 -18.77
C MET A 837 13.14 14.58 -20.24
N GLY A 838 14.25 14.09 -20.81
CA GLY A 838 14.61 14.33 -22.21
C GLY A 838 13.62 13.70 -23.19
N MET A 839 13.41 14.39 -24.32
CA MET A 839 12.52 13.93 -25.40
C MET A 839 13.24 14.06 -26.75
N ALA A 840 12.99 13.13 -27.68
CA ALA A 840 13.48 13.24 -29.05
C ALA A 840 12.31 13.12 -30.03
N VAL A 841 12.36 13.88 -31.12
CA VAL A 841 11.35 13.84 -32.18
C VAL A 841 12.04 13.56 -33.51
N MET A 842 11.52 12.62 -34.29
CA MET A 842 11.96 12.36 -35.66
C MET A 842 10.77 11.95 -36.52
N GLY A 843 10.27 12.89 -37.33
CA GLY A 843 9.07 12.70 -38.13
C GLY A 843 7.89 12.26 -37.27
N ASP A 844 7.34 11.09 -37.59
CA ASP A 844 6.20 10.48 -36.89
C ASP A 844 6.58 9.71 -35.60
N ARG A 845 7.78 9.90 -35.06
CA ARG A 845 8.25 9.22 -33.85
C ARG A 845 8.61 10.18 -32.73
N ILE A 846 8.30 9.78 -31.51
CA ILE A 846 8.73 10.44 -30.28
C ILE A 846 9.45 9.41 -29.41
N ALA A 847 10.62 9.74 -28.87
CA ALA A 847 11.19 9.04 -27.74
C ALA A 847 11.04 9.91 -26.50
N LEU A 848 10.68 9.29 -25.38
CA LEU A 848 10.52 9.97 -24.09
C LEU A 848 11.29 9.20 -23.03
N ALA A 849 12.25 9.85 -22.37
CA ALA A 849 12.82 9.33 -21.13
C ALA A 849 11.92 9.64 -19.95
N THR A 850 11.71 8.63 -19.11
CA THR A 850 11.01 8.72 -17.82
C THR A 850 11.99 8.30 -16.72
N GLN A 851 11.51 8.13 -15.48
CA GLN A 851 12.34 7.74 -14.35
C GLN A 851 13.15 6.44 -14.58
N HIS A 852 12.57 5.44 -15.24
CA HIS A 852 13.16 4.09 -15.33
C HIS A 852 13.12 3.46 -16.72
N GLU A 853 12.50 4.15 -17.69
CA GLU A 853 12.33 3.63 -19.04
C GLU A 853 12.47 4.73 -20.09
N VAL A 854 12.81 4.30 -21.30
CA VAL A 854 12.69 5.12 -22.51
C VAL A 854 11.59 4.52 -23.37
N VAL A 855 10.52 5.28 -23.56
CA VAL A 855 9.35 4.84 -24.34
C VAL A 855 9.42 5.44 -25.74
N LEU A 856 9.38 4.57 -26.75
CA LEU A 856 9.29 4.94 -28.15
C LEU A 856 7.83 4.93 -28.59
N PHE A 857 7.36 6.06 -29.07
CA PHE A 857 6.04 6.24 -29.64
C PHE A 857 6.12 6.40 -31.16
N ALA A 858 5.08 5.93 -31.85
CA ALA A 858 4.88 6.20 -33.27
C ALA A 858 3.45 6.71 -33.52
N ASN A 859 3.33 7.69 -34.41
CA ASN A 859 2.07 8.26 -34.82
C ASN A 859 1.19 7.22 -35.53
N ALA A 860 -0.05 7.06 -35.05
CA ALA A 860 -1.11 6.25 -35.63
C ALA A 860 -2.20 7.18 -36.16
N LYS A 861 -1.85 8.02 -37.14
CA LYS A 861 -2.72 9.04 -37.71
C LYS A 861 -4.14 8.55 -38.08
N PRO A 862 -4.33 7.36 -38.70
CA PRO A 862 -5.67 6.88 -39.03
C PRO A 862 -6.60 6.68 -37.83
N LEU A 863 -6.04 6.45 -36.63
CA LEU A 863 -6.81 6.23 -35.40
C LEU A 863 -7.12 7.52 -34.63
N ALA A 864 -6.46 8.64 -34.99
CA ALA A 864 -6.56 9.89 -34.24
C ALA A 864 -7.97 10.49 -34.31
N HIS A 865 -8.63 10.36 -35.46
CA HIS A 865 -9.98 10.88 -35.68
C HIS A 865 -10.97 10.25 -34.70
N ASP A 866 -10.92 8.93 -34.52
CA ASP A 866 -11.91 8.17 -33.75
C ASP A 866 -11.51 7.91 -32.29
N TYR A 867 -10.38 8.45 -31.84
CA TYR A 867 -9.89 8.20 -30.47
C TYR A 867 -10.91 8.57 -29.38
N LEU A 868 -11.63 9.68 -29.57
CA LEU A 868 -12.74 10.09 -28.72
C LEU A 868 -14.05 9.97 -29.50
N GLU A 869 -14.78 8.88 -29.30
CA GLU A 869 -16.05 8.58 -30.01
C GLU A 869 -17.08 9.72 -29.93
N GLN A 870 -17.12 10.43 -28.80
CA GLN A 870 -18.05 11.54 -28.58
C GLN A 870 -17.62 12.84 -29.28
N GLN A 871 -16.37 12.93 -29.75
CA GLN A 871 -15.80 14.09 -30.43
C GLN A 871 -14.83 13.68 -31.56
N PRO A 872 -15.32 13.03 -32.64
CA PRO A 872 -14.48 12.62 -33.74
C PRO A 872 -13.73 13.80 -34.37
N GLY A 873 -12.49 13.58 -34.76
CA GLY A 873 -11.63 14.62 -35.35
C GLY A 873 -11.17 15.70 -34.36
N ARG A 874 -11.33 15.49 -33.06
CA ARG A 874 -10.74 16.35 -32.02
C ARG A 874 -9.21 16.37 -32.09
N TYR A 875 -8.58 15.25 -32.42
CA TYR A 875 -7.14 15.14 -32.60
C TYR A 875 -6.83 14.79 -34.06
N ASP A 876 -5.74 15.32 -34.59
CA ASP A 876 -5.24 14.98 -35.94
C ASP A 876 -4.08 13.97 -35.90
N THR A 877 -3.52 13.74 -34.72
CA THR A 877 -2.32 12.96 -34.48
C THR A 877 -2.46 12.20 -33.17
N LEU A 878 -2.15 10.90 -33.18
CA LEU A 878 -2.23 10.02 -32.01
C LEU A 878 -0.96 9.18 -31.90
N TYR A 879 -0.12 9.47 -30.92
CA TYR A 879 1.09 8.70 -30.66
C TYR A 879 0.78 7.46 -29.81
N LEU A 880 1.08 6.29 -30.36
CA LEU A 880 0.96 5.01 -29.67
C LEU A 880 2.33 4.52 -29.20
N PRO A 881 2.44 3.95 -27.97
CA PRO A 881 3.66 3.31 -27.52
C PRO A 881 3.96 2.08 -28.39
N ARG A 882 5.24 1.92 -28.79
CA ARG A 882 5.72 0.83 -29.65
C ARG A 882 6.77 -0.04 -28.98
N ALA A 883 7.63 0.58 -28.18
CA ALA A 883 8.63 -0.11 -27.40
C ALA A 883 8.87 0.68 -26.11
N ALA A 884 9.15 -0.03 -25.03
CA ALA A 884 9.67 0.55 -23.80
C ALA A 884 10.96 -0.20 -23.46
N TYR A 885 12.04 0.56 -23.28
CA TYR A 885 13.33 0.04 -22.86
C TYR A 885 13.51 0.34 -21.39
N TYR A 886 13.68 -0.68 -20.56
CA TYR A 886 13.91 -0.50 -19.12
C TYR A 886 15.40 -0.20 -18.88
N THR A 887 15.70 1.07 -18.64
CA THR A 887 17.07 1.58 -18.52
C THR A 887 17.53 1.71 -17.07
N GLY A 888 16.61 1.60 -16.10
CA GLY A 888 16.85 2.07 -14.74
C GLY A 888 16.98 3.59 -14.70
N ASP A 889 17.44 4.12 -13.55
CA ASP A 889 17.53 5.56 -13.31
C ASP A 889 18.85 6.13 -13.86
N LEU A 890 18.87 6.42 -15.17
CA LEU A 890 20.02 7.01 -15.87
C LEU A 890 20.05 8.54 -15.83
N ASN A 891 18.96 9.18 -15.38
CA ASN A 891 18.73 10.62 -15.48
C ASN A 891 19.02 11.15 -16.90
N ILE A 892 18.25 10.74 -17.90
CA ILE A 892 18.50 11.12 -19.30
C ILE A 892 18.07 12.57 -19.54
N HIS A 893 19.03 13.49 -19.60
CA HIS A 893 18.75 14.93 -19.65
C HIS A 893 18.36 15.43 -21.05
N ASP A 894 18.96 14.85 -22.09
CA ASP A 894 18.74 15.23 -23.49
C ASP A 894 18.90 14.01 -24.38
N MET A 895 18.25 14.02 -25.55
CA MET A 895 18.28 12.92 -26.49
C MET A 895 17.96 13.37 -27.91
N SER A 896 18.52 12.64 -28.89
CA SER A 896 18.23 12.88 -30.29
C SER A 896 18.35 11.59 -31.10
N PHE A 897 17.53 11.47 -32.14
CA PHE A 897 17.76 10.44 -33.15
C PHE A 897 18.97 10.82 -34.02
N GLY A 898 19.77 9.84 -34.38
CA GLY A 898 20.83 9.99 -35.38
C GLY A 898 21.58 8.68 -35.66
N GLN A 899 22.12 8.53 -36.87
CA GLN A 899 22.78 7.31 -37.35
C GLN A 899 21.91 6.05 -37.18
N GLY A 900 20.59 6.18 -37.37
CA GLY A 900 19.65 5.08 -37.23
C GLY A 900 19.39 4.59 -35.79
N ARG A 901 19.85 5.31 -34.76
CA ARG A 901 19.62 4.98 -33.34
C ARG A 901 19.19 6.20 -32.53
N LEU A 902 18.80 5.97 -31.27
CA LEU A 902 18.54 7.03 -30.30
C LEU A 902 19.80 7.26 -29.46
N TRP A 903 20.31 8.48 -29.50
CA TRP A 903 21.39 8.96 -28.64
C TRP A 903 20.83 9.62 -27.40
N MET A 904 21.43 9.33 -26.25
CA MET A 904 20.97 9.78 -24.95
C MET A 904 22.14 10.36 -24.16
N VAL A 905 21.91 11.49 -23.50
CA VAL A 905 22.82 12.01 -22.48
C VAL A 905 22.54 11.28 -21.17
N ASN A 906 23.38 10.30 -20.84
CA ASN A 906 23.32 9.60 -19.56
C ASN A 906 24.11 10.40 -18.52
N THR A 907 23.40 11.30 -17.85
CA THR A 907 23.99 12.22 -16.88
C THR A 907 24.55 11.47 -15.67
N ARG A 908 23.85 10.44 -15.20
CA ARG A 908 24.29 9.64 -14.05
C ARG A 908 25.65 8.98 -14.29
N PHE A 909 25.90 8.49 -15.50
CA PHE A 909 27.19 7.88 -15.86
C PHE A 909 28.15 8.84 -16.58
N SER A 910 27.78 10.12 -16.73
CA SER A 910 28.59 11.15 -17.39
C SER A 910 29.05 10.75 -18.81
N CYS A 911 28.13 10.18 -19.60
CA CYS A 911 28.44 9.66 -20.94
C CYS A 911 27.29 9.86 -21.94
N LEU A 912 27.61 9.82 -23.24
CA LEU A 912 26.63 9.59 -24.29
C LEU A 912 26.39 8.08 -24.40
N ALA A 913 25.14 7.69 -24.54
CA ALA A 913 24.72 6.31 -24.58
C ALA A 913 23.66 6.06 -25.67
N SER A 914 23.49 4.79 -26.05
CA SER A 914 22.40 4.32 -26.90
C SER A 914 21.58 3.23 -26.19
N LEU A 915 20.37 2.98 -26.70
CA LEU A 915 19.49 1.94 -26.20
C LEU A 915 20.06 0.54 -26.49
N SER A 916 19.81 -0.40 -25.58
CA SER A 916 20.20 -1.82 -25.75
C SER A 916 19.02 -2.74 -25.47
N THR A 917 19.00 -3.88 -26.16
CA THR A 917 18.08 -4.99 -25.85
C THR A 917 18.62 -5.94 -24.79
N ASP A 918 19.93 -5.90 -24.55
CA ASP A 918 20.65 -6.86 -23.68
C ASP A 918 21.15 -6.22 -22.38
N TYR A 919 21.30 -4.89 -22.36
CA TYR A 919 21.82 -4.10 -21.25
C TYR A 919 20.90 -2.91 -20.92
N SER A 920 21.11 -2.26 -19.79
CA SER A 920 20.39 -1.02 -19.45
C SER A 920 20.67 0.13 -20.44
N PHE A 921 21.88 0.18 -21.00
CA PHE A 921 22.29 1.10 -22.07
C PHE A 921 23.65 0.63 -22.65
N VAL A 922 24.03 1.15 -23.82
CA VAL A 922 25.40 1.01 -24.36
C VAL A 922 26.11 2.36 -24.26
N PRO A 923 27.23 2.49 -23.54
CA PRO A 923 28.03 3.71 -23.54
C PRO A 923 28.75 3.87 -24.88
N GLU A 924 28.60 5.02 -25.52
CA GLU A 924 29.14 5.30 -26.84
C GLU A 924 30.32 6.30 -26.79
N TRP A 925 30.26 7.24 -25.85
CA TRP A 925 31.30 8.27 -25.68
C TRP A 925 31.27 8.84 -24.27
N ARG A 926 32.42 9.29 -23.77
CA ARG A 926 32.52 10.04 -22.51
C ARG A 926 33.59 11.14 -22.62
N PRO A 927 33.51 12.20 -21.80
CA PRO A 927 34.57 13.21 -21.74
C PRO A 927 35.91 12.59 -21.34
N SER A 928 37.00 13.10 -21.90
CA SER A 928 38.37 12.59 -21.69
C SER A 928 38.83 12.65 -20.23
N PHE A 929 38.29 13.59 -19.44
CA PHE A 929 38.58 13.74 -18.01
C PHE A 929 37.80 12.77 -17.12
N ILE A 930 36.79 12.05 -17.62
CA ILE A 930 36.06 11.04 -16.83
C ILE A 930 36.87 9.74 -16.83
N SER A 931 37.31 9.30 -15.66
CA SER A 931 38.22 8.14 -15.53
C SER A 931 37.50 6.82 -15.73
N ASP A 932 36.26 6.68 -15.24
CA ASP A 932 35.50 5.43 -15.19
C ASP A 932 33.99 5.65 -15.48
N LEU A 933 33.31 4.62 -15.99
CA LEU A 933 31.85 4.62 -16.15
C LEU A 933 31.20 4.17 -14.84
N ALA A 934 30.91 5.13 -13.97
CA ALA A 934 30.28 4.91 -12.66
C ALA A 934 29.01 5.77 -12.51
N PRO A 935 27.98 5.30 -11.79
CA PRO A 935 26.69 5.99 -11.65
C PRO A 935 26.75 7.16 -10.65
N GLU A 936 27.68 8.08 -10.83
CA GLU A 936 28.13 9.06 -9.81
C GLU A 936 27.95 10.53 -10.21
N ASP A 937 27.42 10.83 -11.40
CA ASP A 937 27.19 12.21 -11.87
C ASP A 937 28.37 13.17 -11.61
N ARG A 938 29.53 12.83 -12.19
CA ARG A 938 30.80 13.51 -11.89
C ARG A 938 30.88 14.90 -12.52
N CYS A 939 30.42 15.06 -13.75
CA CYS A 939 30.48 16.34 -14.48
C CYS A 939 29.12 16.97 -14.79
N HIS A 940 28.04 16.23 -14.54
CA HIS A 940 26.69 16.57 -14.98
C HIS A 940 26.63 16.88 -16.46
N LEU A 941 26.90 15.85 -17.27
CA LEU A 941 26.69 15.90 -18.71
C LEU A 941 25.21 16.13 -18.97
N ASN A 942 24.87 17.17 -19.70
CA ASN A 942 23.55 17.78 -19.60
C ASN A 942 22.81 17.90 -20.94
N GLY A 943 23.52 18.14 -22.04
CA GLY A 943 22.88 18.43 -23.33
C GLY A 943 23.64 17.89 -24.54
N LEU A 944 22.93 17.71 -25.65
CA LEU A 944 23.45 17.10 -26.88
C LEU A 944 23.00 17.88 -28.13
N ALA A 945 23.98 18.33 -28.93
CA ALA A 945 23.77 18.89 -30.26
C ALA A 945 24.24 17.94 -31.36
N MET A 946 23.35 17.73 -32.34
CA MET A 946 23.63 16.94 -33.54
C MET A 946 24.09 17.86 -34.68
N VAL A 947 25.13 17.47 -35.41
CA VAL A 947 25.55 18.15 -36.65
C VAL A 947 25.42 17.17 -37.81
N GLY A 948 24.45 17.42 -38.69
CA GLY A 948 23.98 16.40 -39.62
C GLY A 948 23.30 15.28 -38.82
N ASP A 949 23.73 14.05 -39.03
CA ASP A 949 23.12 12.86 -38.41
C ASP A 949 23.94 12.30 -37.23
N ARG A 950 24.90 13.05 -36.68
CA ARG A 950 25.82 12.58 -35.63
C ARG A 950 25.91 13.51 -34.42
N PRO A 951 26.10 12.97 -33.19
CA PRO A 951 26.49 13.77 -32.02
C PRO A 951 27.76 14.54 -32.32
N LYS A 952 27.77 15.84 -32.04
CA LYS A 952 28.94 16.68 -32.31
C LYS A 952 29.34 17.55 -31.14
N TYR A 953 28.39 18.13 -30.41
CA TYR A 953 28.68 18.93 -29.24
C TYR A 953 27.84 18.51 -28.05
N VAL A 954 28.42 18.55 -26.85
CA VAL A 954 27.72 18.31 -25.60
C VAL A 954 28.02 19.39 -24.59
N THR A 955 27.10 19.62 -23.65
CA THR A 955 27.32 20.52 -22.52
C THR A 955 27.49 19.73 -21.23
N ALA A 956 28.33 20.23 -20.33
CA ALA A 956 28.44 19.73 -18.96
C ALA A 956 28.49 20.91 -17.98
N LEU A 957 28.10 20.68 -16.73
CA LEU A 957 28.11 21.75 -15.72
C LEU A 957 29.49 21.98 -15.09
N GLY A 958 30.42 21.03 -15.24
CA GLY A 958 31.79 21.17 -14.76
C GLY A 958 32.79 20.27 -15.49
N GLU A 959 34.03 20.73 -15.62
CA GLU A 959 35.19 19.93 -16.07
C GLU A 959 35.80 19.19 -14.87
N THR A 960 35.10 18.17 -14.36
CA THR A 960 35.50 17.43 -13.15
C THR A 960 35.21 15.93 -13.26
N ASN A 961 36.02 15.14 -12.56
CA ASN A 961 35.88 13.69 -12.39
C ASN A 961 35.52 13.31 -10.95
N GLU A 962 35.27 14.28 -10.08
CA GLU A 962 34.87 14.05 -8.71
C GLU A 962 33.34 13.90 -8.64
N VAL A 963 32.86 12.98 -7.80
CA VAL A 963 31.43 12.75 -7.58
C VAL A 963 30.76 14.07 -7.20
N GLY A 964 29.89 14.58 -8.08
CA GLY A 964 29.22 15.84 -7.83
C GLY A 964 30.07 17.12 -7.85
N GLY A 965 31.34 17.06 -8.29
CA GLY A 965 32.29 18.19 -8.20
C GLY A 965 31.89 19.44 -9.00
N TRP A 966 30.92 19.31 -9.93
CA TRP A 966 30.37 20.42 -10.69
C TRP A 966 29.56 21.41 -9.82
N ARG A 967 29.08 21.00 -8.64
CA ARG A 967 28.19 21.80 -7.78
C ARG A 967 28.84 23.09 -7.27
N GLU A 968 30.09 23.02 -6.81
CA GLU A 968 30.80 24.17 -6.23
C GLU A 968 30.95 25.33 -7.22
N ASN A 969 31.16 25.01 -8.49
CA ASN A 969 31.42 25.99 -9.54
C ASN A 969 30.24 26.18 -10.51
N LYS A 970 29.03 25.72 -10.17
CA LYS A 970 27.84 25.71 -11.06
C LYS A 970 27.54 27.04 -11.76
N ALA A 971 27.86 28.17 -11.11
CA ALA A 971 27.61 29.50 -11.64
C ALA A 971 28.53 29.89 -12.83
N LYS A 972 29.70 29.26 -12.98
CA LYS A 972 30.71 29.62 -14.00
C LYS A 972 31.54 28.42 -14.53
N GLY A 973 31.27 27.22 -14.07
CA GLY A 973 32.06 26.01 -14.34
C GLY A 973 31.63 25.27 -15.61
N GLY A 974 30.52 25.67 -16.23
CA GLY A 974 29.95 25.01 -17.37
C GLY A 974 30.80 25.10 -18.63
N ILE A 975 30.75 24.02 -19.41
CA ILE A 975 31.59 23.81 -20.58
C ILE A 975 30.81 23.28 -21.77
N VAL A 976 31.39 23.42 -22.96
CA VAL A 976 30.97 22.79 -24.22
C VAL A 976 32.11 21.95 -24.75
N ILE A 977 31.83 20.69 -25.09
CA ILE A 977 32.82 19.72 -25.55
C ILE A 977 32.49 19.30 -26.99
N ASP A 978 33.50 19.26 -27.86
CA ASP A 978 33.40 18.62 -29.18
C ASP A 978 33.57 17.10 -29.02
N VAL A 979 32.57 16.33 -29.44
CA VAL A 979 32.53 14.87 -29.27
C VAL A 979 33.60 14.18 -30.13
N ASP A 980 33.90 14.70 -31.33
CA ASP A 980 34.86 14.08 -32.25
C ASP A 980 36.31 14.23 -31.73
N THR A 981 36.66 15.42 -31.23
CA THR A 981 38.04 15.71 -30.74
C THR A 981 38.20 15.47 -29.24
N ASN A 982 37.08 15.39 -28.49
CA ASN A 982 37.02 15.35 -27.04
C ASN A 982 37.65 16.59 -26.36
N GLU A 983 37.72 17.71 -27.10
CA GLU A 983 38.25 18.98 -26.62
C GLU A 983 37.13 19.89 -26.12
N VAL A 984 37.41 20.62 -25.04
CA VAL A 984 36.52 21.67 -24.53
C VAL A 984 36.68 22.93 -25.39
N ILE A 985 35.65 23.25 -26.17
CA ILE A 985 35.65 24.38 -27.12
C ILE A 985 35.15 25.69 -26.49
N HIS A 986 34.48 25.63 -25.35
CA HIS A 986 34.04 26.81 -24.61
C HIS A 986 33.92 26.53 -23.10
N ARG A 987 34.27 27.50 -22.25
CA ARG A 987 34.24 27.44 -20.79
C ARG A 987 33.56 28.69 -20.22
N GLY A 988 33.20 28.68 -18.94
CA GLY A 988 32.69 29.87 -18.27
C GLY A 988 31.17 30.05 -18.38
N LEU A 989 30.44 29.00 -18.75
CA LEU A 989 28.98 29.04 -18.79
C LEU A 989 28.40 28.77 -17.40
N SER A 990 27.29 29.41 -17.10
CA SER A 990 26.47 29.16 -15.93
C SER A 990 25.46 28.10 -16.27
N MET A 991 25.73 26.88 -15.83
CA MET A 991 24.85 25.73 -16.02
C MET A 991 24.31 25.56 -17.45
N PRO A 992 25.13 25.25 -18.45
CA PRO A 992 24.70 25.24 -19.86
C PRO A 992 23.77 24.08 -20.21
N HIS A 993 22.62 24.39 -20.84
CA HIS A 993 21.60 23.41 -21.26
C HIS A 993 21.33 23.45 -22.76
N SER A 994 20.75 22.35 -23.25
CA SER A 994 20.09 22.24 -24.56
C SER A 994 20.89 22.83 -25.73
N PRO A 995 22.14 22.39 -25.95
CA PRO A 995 22.91 22.82 -27.10
C PRO A 995 22.22 22.36 -28.39
N GLN A 996 22.19 23.19 -29.42
CA GLN A 996 21.56 22.88 -30.71
C GLN A 996 22.40 23.44 -31.86
N TRP A 997 22.54 22.66 -32.94
CA TRP A 997 23.15 23.17 -34.17
C TRP A 997 22.05 23.69 -35.10
N TYR A 998 22.08 24.98 -35.41
CA TYR A 998 21.06 25.61 -36.24
C TYR A 998 21.67 26.73 -37.09
N GLU A 999 21.31 26.77 -38.37
CA GLU A 999 21.86 27.70 -39.38
C GLU A 999 23.39 27.79 -39.40
N GLY A 1000 24.07 26.65 -39.26
CA GLY A 1000 25.54 26.59 -39.32
C GLY A 1000 26.26 27.15 -38.10
N ALA A 1001 25.55 27.33 -36.98
CA ALA A 1001 26.12 27.78 -35.71
C ALA A 1001 25.67 26.90 -34.54
N LEU A 1002 26.47 26.90 -33.47
CA LEU A 1002 26.13 26.25 -32.21
C LEU A 1002 25.38 27.23 -31.30
N TRP A 1003 24.21 26.84 -30.84
CA TRP A 1003 23.37 27.58 -29.92
C TRP A 1003 23.32 26.87 -28.59
N VAL A 1004 23.38 27.60 -27.48
CA VAL A 1004 23.40 27.04 -26.12
C VAL A 1004 22.59 27.94 -25.18
N LEU A 1005 21.83 27.34 -24.27
CA LEU A 1005 21.24 28.07 -23.16
C LEU A 1005 22.28 28.21 -22.05
N ASN A 1006 22.69 29.44 -21.74
CA ASN A 1006 23.49 29.76 -20.56
C ASN A 1006 22.52 29.96 -19.38
N SER A 1007 21.95 28.84 -18.93
CA SER A 1007 20.70 28.80 -18.17
C SER A 1007 20.76 29.50 -16.83
N GLY A 1008 21.89 29.40 -16.12
CA GLY A 1008 22.09 30.07 -14.83
C GLY A 1008 22.14 31.60 -14.93
N VAL A 1009 22.22 32.17 -16.14
CA VAL A 1009 22.14 33.62 -16.42
C VAL A 1009 20.83 33.99 -17.14
N GLY A 1010 20.07 33.00 -17.64
CA GLY A 1010 18.85 33.20 -18.43
C GLY A 1010 19.12 33.63 -19.88
N GLU A 1011 20.28 33.28 -20.45
CA GLU A 1011 20.70 33.76 -21.79
C GLU A 1011 20.58 32.70 -22.88
N LEU A 1012 20.09 33.10 -24.05
CA LEU A 1012 20.27 32.36 -25.30
C LEU A 1012 21.56 32.84 -25.97
N CYS A 1013 22.51 31.92 -26.14
CA CYS A 1013 23.83 32.23 -26.67
C CYS A 1013 24.06 31.52 -28.01
N ARG A 1014 24.82 32.18 -28.89
CA ARG A 1014 25.43 31.59 -30.08
C ARG A 1014 26.94 31.54 -29.90
N ILE A 1015 27.54 30.37 -30.08
CA ILE A 1015 28.99 30.14 -29.94
C ILE A 1015 29.59 29.99 -31.34
N ASP A 1016 30.59 30.81 -31.64
CA ASP A 1016 31.46 30.62 -32.81
C ASP A 1016 32.44 29.50 -32.50
N VAL A 1017 32.21 28.32 -33.07
CA VAL A 1017 33.03 27.12 -32.81
C VAL A 1017 34.47 27.22 -33.32
N GLN A 1018 34.80 28.17 -34.20
CA GLN A 1018 36.17 28.38 -34.68
C GLN A 1018 36.98 29.30 -33.76
N LYS A 1019 36.32 30.32 -33.18
CA LYS A 1019 36.96 31.33 -32.32
C LYS A 1019 36.79 31.07 -30.83
N GLY A 1020 35.79 30.28 -30.45
CA GLY A 1020 35.36 30.08 -29.07
C GLY A 1020 34.57 31.27 -28.50
N ASP A 1021 34.30 32.31 -29.30
CA ASP A 1021 33.60 33.52 -28.87
C ASP A 1021 32.10 33.25 -28.71
N ARG A 1022 31.53 33.77 -27.62
CA ARG A 1022 30.09 33.69 -27.31
C ARG A 1022 29.40 35.01 -27.59
N THR A 1023 28.36 34.98 -28.42
CA THR A 1023 27.42 36.10 -28.61
C THR A 1023 26.14 35.83 -27.84
N VAL A 1024 25.73 36.74 -26.96
CA VAL A 1024 24.43 36.68 -26.30
C VAL A 1024 23.38 37.29 -27.23
N ILE A 1025 22.33 36.54 -27.53
CA ILE A 1025 21.26 36.97 -28.44
C ILE A 1025 20.14 37.64 -27.66
N CYS A 1026 19.72 37.06 -26.55
CA CYS A 1026 18.78 37.65 -25.62
C CYS A 1026 19.01 37.12 -24.20
N ALA A 1027 18.43 37.81 -23.21
CA ALA A 1027 18.33 37.34 -21.84
C ALA A 1027 16.88 37.44 -21.39
N LEU A 1028 16.34 36.35 -20.87
CA LEU A 1028 14.94 36.24 -20.45
C LEU A 1028 14.85 35.94 -18.95
N PRO A 1029 13.77 36.37 -18.27
CA PRO A 1029 13.62 36.23 -16.82
C PRO A 1029 13.25 34.79 -16.45
N GLY A 1030 14.19 33.85 -16.57
CA GLY A 1030 13.97 32.46 -16.21
C GLY A 1030 15.21 31.60 -16.44
N PHE A 1031 15.31 30.50 -15.71
CA PHE A 1031 16.35 29.49 -15.95
C PHE A 1031 16.02 28.71 -17.22
N GLY A 1032 16.95 28.69 -18.17
CA GLY A 1032 16.74 28.06 -19.48
C GLY A 1032 16.76 26.52 -19.45
N ARG A 1033 15.71 25.86 -19.93
CA ARG A 1033 15.69 24.40 -20.17
C ARG A 1033 14.84 24.09 -21.39
N GLY A 1034 15.37 23.28 -22.32
CA GLY A 1034 14.71 22.96 -23.59
C GLY A 1034 14.90 24.08 -24.61
N LEU A 1035 15.40 23.70 -25.79
CA LEU A 1035 15.62 24.61 -26.91
C LEU A 1035 15.31 23.87 -28.21
N CYS A 1036 14.48 24.48 -29.07
CA CYS A 1036 14.34 24.06 -30.46
C CYS A 1036 14.10 25.27 -31.37
N PHE A 1037 14.25 25.08 -32.68
CA PHE A 1037 14.15 26.16 -33.66
C PHE A 1037 13.09 25.86 -34.72
N VAL A 1038 12.37 26.90 -35.14
CA VAL A 1038 11.35 26.86 -36.19
C VAL A 1038 11.47 28.13 -37.03
N GLY A 1039 12.08 28.02 -38.20
CA GLY A 1039 12.43 29.19 -39.03
C GLY A 1039 13.31 30.17 -38.25
N ASP A 1040 13.00 31.47 -38.34
CA ASP A 1040 13.75 32.52 -37.62
C ASP A 1040 13.42 32.61 -36.11
N TYR A 1041 12.80 31.59 -35.51
CA TYR A 1041 12.37 31.59 -34.11
C TYR A 1041 13.00 30.47 -33.29
N ALA A 1042 13.48 30.82 -32.09
CA ALA A 1042 13.87 29.89 -31.04
C ALA A 1042 12.74 29.74 -30.03
N LEU A 1043 12.41 28.51 -29.68
CA LEU A 1043 11.52 28.18 -28.58
C LEU A 1043 12.38 27.85 -27.36
N MET A 1044 12.37 28.74 -26.38
CA MET A 1044 13.17 28.63 -25.17
C MET A 1044 12.25 28.33 -23.98
N GLY A 1045 12.46 27.20 -23.32
CA GLY A 1045 11.78 26.93 -22.04
C GLY A 1045 12.43 27.72 -20.91
N LEU A 1046 11.59 28.35 -20.09
CA LEU A 1046 11.94 29.16 -18.94
C LEU A 1046 11.40 28.47 -17.68
N CYS A 1047 12.21 28.43 -16.63
CA CYS A 1047 11.87 27.84 -15.35
C CYS A 1047 12.06 28.84 -14.21
N GLN A 1048 11.26 28.70 -13.17
CA GLN A 1048 11.52 29.33 -11.89
C GLN A 1048 12.55 28.50 -11.12
N ILE A 1049 13.48 29.16 -10.43
CA ILE A 1049 14.43 28.52 -9.52
C ILE A 1049 13.86 28.63 -8.11
N ARG A 1050 13.61 27.49 -7.45
CA ARG A 1050 13.28 27.48 -6.02
C ARG A 1050 14.55 27.75 -5.20
N GLU A 1051 14.41 28.49 -4.09
CA GLU A 1051 15.40 28.51 -3.02
C GLU A 1051 15.45 27.14 -2.33
N ARG A 1052 16.15 26.17 -2.92
CA ARG A 1052 16.67 24.99 -2.23
C ARG A 1052 18.12 24.75 -2.69
N HIS A 1053 18.98 24.35 -1.75
CA HIS A 1053 20.44 24.49 -1.71
C HIS A 1053 21.29 24.11 -2.94
N ILE A 1054 20.77 23.40 -3.94
CA ILE A 1054 21.55 22.96 -5.11
C ILE A 1054 21.50 23.97 -6.28
N PHE A 1055 20.44 24.78 -6.43
CA PHE A 1055 20.31 25.78 -7.52
C PHE A 1055 20.21 27.24 -7.07
N GLY A 1056 20.25 27.50 -5.76
CA GLY A 1056 20.37 28.88 -5.24
C GLY A 1056 21.74 29.51 -5.55
N GLY A 1057 21.77 30.84 -5.68
CA GLY A 1057 22.98 31.64 -5.91
C GLY A 1057 23.39 31.73 -7.40
N LEU A 1058 22.43 31.61 -8.32
CA LEU A 1058 22.70 31.73 -9.76
C LEU A 1058 22.51 33.18 -10.25
N PRO A 1059 23.33 33.65 -11.21
CA PRO A 1059 23.26 35.04 -11.71
C PRO A 1059 21.88 35.51 -12.19
N VAL A 1060 21.04 34.60 -12.69
CA VAL A 1060 19.69 34.92 -13.16
C VAL A 1060 18.77 35.42 -12.03
N GLN A 1061 18.99 34.98 -10.78
CA GLN A 1061 18.23 35.41 -9.61
C GLN A 1061 18.59 36.84 -9.19
N GLU A 1062 19.84 37.25 -9.40
CA GLU A 1062 20.29 38.63 -9.19
C GLU A 1062 19.88 39.55 -10.35
N ARG A 1063 19.84 39.01 -11.57
CA ARG A 1063 19.55 39.76 -12.79
C ARG A 1063 18.07 40.14 -12.93
N PHE A 1064 17.15 39.29 -12.48
CA PHE A 1064 15.72 39.48 -12.65
C PHE A 1064 14.97 39.36 -11.32
N ALA A 1065 14.14 40.36 -11.01
CA ALA A 1065 13.38 40.41 -9.76
C ALA A 1065 12.34 39.27 -9.61
N GLN A 1066 11.82 38.77 -10.74
CA GLN A 1066 10.88 37.65 -10.77
C GLN A 1066 11.22 36.74 -11.95
N LEU A 1067 11.28 35.44 -11.69
CA LEU A 1067 11.47 34.43 -12.72
C LEU A 1067 10.12 33.89 -13.21
N LEU A 1068 10.06 33.60 -14.51
CA LEU A 1068 8.90 33.06 -15.21
C LEU A 1068 9.10 31.56 -15.47
N CYS A 1069 7.98 30.84 -15.46
CA CYS A 1069 7.90 29.48 -15.98
C CYS A 1069 7.06 29.50 -17.26
N GLY A 1070 7.57 28.94 -18.37
CA GLY A 1070 6.87 29.03 -19.65
C GLY A 1070 7.73 28.72 -20.87
N VAL A 1071 7.14 28.81 -22.06
CA VAL A 1071 7.86 28.70 -23.34
C VAL A 1071 7.85 30.06 -24.03
N ALA A 1072 9.02 30.68 -24.15
CA ALA A 1072 9.21 31.94 -24.85
C ALA A 1072 9.58 31.69 -26.32
N ILE A 1073 8.97 32.46 -27.21
CA ILE A 1073 9.31 32.50 -28.64
C ILE A 1073 10.21 33.71 -28.87
N VAL A 1074 11.43 33.49 -29.33
CA VAL A 1074 12.43 34.53 -29.55
C VAL A 1074 12.77 34.59 -31.04
N ASN A 1075 12.72 35.77 -31.65
CA ASN A 1075 13.24 35.96 -33.00
C ASN A 1075 14.78 35.99 -32.95
N ILE A 1076 15.42 35.06 -33.65
CA ILE A 1076 16.88 34.84 -33.54
C ILE A 1076 17.73 35.90 -34.27
N ARG A 1077 17.10 36.73 -35.11
CA ARG A 1077 17.78 37.82 -35.84
C ARG A 1077 17.82 39.09 -35.02
N THR A 1078 16.74 39.36 -34.28
CA THR A 1078 16.57 40.60 -33.49
C THR A 1078 16.88 40.40 -32.00
N GLY A 1079 16.67 39.19 -31.48
CA GLY A 1079 16.72 38.89 -30.05
C GLY A 1079 15.41 39.19 -29.31
N ASP A 1080 14.38 39.65 -30.02
CA ASP A 1080 13.10 40.05 -29.43
C ASP A 1080 12.26 38.83 -29.04
N GLN A 1081 11.68 38.86 -27.84
CA GLN A 1081 10.62 37.93 -27.44
C GLN A 1081 9.33 38.31 -28.16
N VAL A 1082 8.87 37.46 -29.07
CA VAL A 1082 7.66 37.70 -29.89
C VAL A 1082 6.39 37.06 -29.31
N GLY A 1083 6.52 36.20 -28.31
CA GLY A 1083 5.39 35.60 -27.60
C GLY A 1083 5.81 34.72 -26.43
N LEU A 1084 4.90 34.49 -25.50
CA LEU A 1084 5.11 33.68 -24.30
C LEU A 1084 3.87 32.84 -23.98
N LEU A 1085 4.09 31.53 -23.78
CA LEU A 1085 3.18 30.67 -23.05
C LEU A 1085 3.66 30.59 -21.61
N LYS A 1086 2.96 31.25 -20.69
CA LYS A 1086 3.33 31.31 -19.28
C LYS A 1086 2.51 30.32 -18.47
N PHE A 1087 3.14 29.59 -17.56
CA PHE A 1087 2.44 28.83 -16.53
C PHE A 1087 2.06 29.77 -15.40
N ASP A 1088 0.77 29.84 -15.10
CA ASP A 1088 0.26 30.60 -13.97
C ASP A 1088 0.18 29.73 -12.72
N SER A 1089 -0.11 28.44 -12.91
CA SER A 1089 -0.10 27.48 -11.83
C SER A 1089 0.21 26.02 -12.22
N GLY A 1090 0.50 25.17 -11.24
CA GLY A 1090 0.77 23.74 -11.30
C GLY A 1090 2.10 23.35 -11.95
N CYS A 1091 2.89 24.29 -12.48
CA CYS A 1091 4.16 24.00 -13.14
C CYS A 1091 5.16 25.16 -13.01
N ARG A 1092 6.30 24.90 -12.37
CA ARG A 1092 7.39 25.87 -12.17
C ARG A 1092 8.69 25.51 -12.87
N GLU A 1093 8.81 24.27 -13.35
CA GLU A 1093 10.01 23.74 -14.00
C GLU A 1093 9.63 22.92 -15.24
N LEU A 1094 10.16 23.34 -16.38
CA LEU A 1094 10.15 22.62 -17.66
C LEU A 1094 11.45 21.85 -17.81
N TYR A 1095 11.48 20.86 -18.68
CA TYR A 1095 12.68 20.04 -18.88
C TYR A 1095 13.19 20.07 -20.32
N ASP A 1096 12.32 19.75 -21.28
CA ASP A 1096 12.63 19.81 -22.69
C ASP A 1096 11.45 20.39 -23.49
N VAL A 1097 11.75 21.00 -24.64
CA VAL A 1097 10.79 21.65 -25.53
C VAL A 1097 11.07 21.21 -26.96
N LYS A 1098 10.10 20.55 -27.60
CA LYS A 1098 10.22 20.11 -29.00
C LYS A 1098 9.05 20.61 -29.85
N PHE A 1099 9.33 20.89 -31.12
CA PHE A 1099 8.32 21.24 -32.11
C PHE A 1099 7.88 20.00 -32.91
N LEU A 1100 6.58 19.91 -33.18
CA LEU A 1100 5.92 18.85 -33.92
C LEU A 1100 5.37 19.42 -35.24
N PRO A 1101 6.15 19.37 -36.35
CA PRO A 1101 5.75 20.00 -37.60
C PRO A 1101 4.58 19.27 -38.26
N GLY A 1102 3.60 20.02 -38.78
CA GLY A 1102 2.45 19.47 -39.50
C GLY A 1102 1.36 18.85 -38.63
N MET A 1103 1.48 18.95 -37.30
CA MET A 1103 0.54 18.39 -36.32
C MET A 1103 -0.09 19.55 -35.54
N LEU A 1104 -1.39 19.78 -35.66
CA LEU A 1104 -2.05 20.91 -35.00
C LEU A 1104 -2.64 20.52 -33.65
N ARG A 1105 -3.15 19.29 -33.51
CA ARG A 1105 -3.81 18.79 -32.29
C ARG A 1105 -3.30 17.39 -31.92
N PRO A 1106 -2.00 17.26 -31.55
CA PRO A 1106 -1.44 15.97 -31.18
C PRO A 1106 -1.87 15.52 -29.78
N THR A 1107 -1.94 14.20 -29.61
CA THR A 1107 -2.08 13.54 -28.32
C THR A 1107 -1.15 12.33 -28.24
N ILE A 1108 -0.70 12.00 -27.04
CA ILE A 1108 -0.04 10.72 -26.72
C ILE A 1108 -1.04 9.84 -25.96
N LEU A 1109 -1.02 8.54 -26.22
CA LEU A 1109 -1.78 7.56 -25.46
C LEU A 1109 -1.01 7.15 -24.19
N ASN A 1110 -1.59 7.33 -23.01
CA ASN A 1110 -0.98 6.82 -21.77
C ASN A 1110 -1.05 5.29 -21.71
N LEU A 1111 -0.02 4.66 -21.14
CA LEU A 1111 0.11 3.20 -20.98
C LEU A 1111 -0.97 2.57 -20.08
N ASP A 1112 -1.60 3.35 -19.20
CA ASP A 1112 -2.61 2.90 -18.24
C ASP A 1112 -4.03 2.84 -18.82
N LYS A 1113 -4.25 3.36 -20.04
CA LYS A 1113 -5.59 3.41 -20.65
C LYS A 1113 -5.92 2.11 -21.40
N PRO A 1114 -7.16 1.58 -21.28
CA PRO A 1114 -7.61 0.42 -22.05
C PRO A 1114 -7.39 0.55 -23.56
N ALA A 1115 -7.51 1.78 -24.06
CA ALA A 1115 -7.25 2.16 -25.45
C ALA A 1115 -5.91 1.64 -26.00
N VAL A 1116 -4.87 1.46 -25.17
CA VAL A 1116 -3.57 0.95 -25.61
C VAL A 1116 -3.70 -0.47 -26.15
N ARG A 1117 -4.58 -1.27 -25.55
CA ARG A 1117 -4.84 -2.67 -25.91
C ARG A 1117 -5.85 -2.81 -27.05
N GLU A 1118 -6.50 -1.72 -27.43
CA GLU A 1118 -7.57 -1.69 -28.42
C GLU A 1118 -7.11 -1.08 -29.74
N ALA A 1119 -6.03 -0.31 -29.76
CA ALA A 1119 -5.47 0.30 -30.96
C ALA A 1119 -4.50 -0.64 -31.69
N PHE A 1120 -4.85 -1.05 -32.91
CA PHE A 1120 -4.01 -1.88 -33.77
C PHE A 1120 -3.65 -1.13 -35.05
N THR A 1121 -2.39 -1.23 -35.46
CA THR A 1121 -1.90 -0.64 -36.71
C THR A 1121 -0.94 -1.60 -37.39
N ALA A 1122 -1.12 -1.80 -38.69
CA ALA A 1122 -0.21 -2.48 -39.60
C ALA A 1122 0.01 -1.56 -40.83
N PRO A 1123 0.96 -1.86 -41.73
CA PRO A 1123 1.25 -0.99 -42.88
C PRO A 1123 0.02 -0.61 -43.73
N GLU A 1124 -0.97 -1.51 -43.83
CA GLU A 1124 -2.14 -1.32 -44.69
C GLU A 1124 -3.45 -1.10 -43.91
N VAL A 1125 -3.45 -1.29 -42.59
CA VAL A 1125 -4.69 -1.24 -41.79
C VAL A 1125 -4.47 -0.60 -40.41
N ALA A 1126 -5.46 0.12 -39.92
CA ALA A 1126 -5.51 0.60 -38.55
C ALA A 1126 -6.93 0.40 -38.01
N TYR A 1127 -7.04 -0.13 -36.79
CA TYR A 1127 -8.32 -0.55 -36.24
C TYR A 1127 -8.39 -0.37 -34.71
N TRP A 1128 -9.58 -0.02 -34.20
CA TRP A 1128 -9.92 0.00 -32.78
C TRP A 1128 -10.75 -1.25 -32.43
N LEU A 1129 -10.35 -2.02 -31.41
CA LEU A 1129 -11.09 -3.20 -30.96
C LEU A 1129 -12.29 -2.82 -30.07
N ARG A 1130 -13.27 -2.08 -30.64
CA ARG A 1130 -14.49 -1.62 -29.95
C ARG A 1130 -15.75 -1.76 -30.80
N PRO A 1131 -16.97 -1.81 -30.21
CA PRO A 1131 -18.22 -2.06 -30.94
C PRO A 1131 -18.59 -1.00 -31.99
N SER A 1132 -18.03 0.20 -31.85
CA SER A 1132 -18.19 1.36 -32.74
C SER A 1132 -17.51 1.19 -34.11
N ASN A 1133 -16.68 0.15 -34.29
CA ASN A 1133 -15.90 -0.10 -35.50
C ASN A 1133 -16.65 -0.79 -36.66
N LEU A 1134 -17.94 -0.46 -36.87
CA LEU A 1134 -18.54 -0.74 -38.18
C LEU A 1134 -17.81 0.14 -39.20
N ILE A 1135 -16.88 -0.48 -39.92
CA ILE A 1135 -16.22 0.08 -41.10
C ILE A 1135 -17.33 0.49 -42.07
N HIS A 1136 -17.61 1.78 -42.17
CA HIS A 1136 -18.28 2.31 -43.35
C HIS A 1136 -17.23 2.28 -44.46
N ASP A 1137 -17.25 1.19 -45.23
CA ASP A 1137 -16.67 1.17 -46.57
C ASP A 1137 -17.40 2.23 -47.40
N ASP A 1138 -16.91 3.46 -47.40
CA ASP A 1138 -17.28 4.47 -48.39
C ASP A 1138 -16.18 4.53 -49.47
N PRO A 1139 -16.40 3.97 -50.67
CA PRO A 1139 -15.38 3.86 -51.72
C PRO A 1139 -15.00 5.20 -52.38
N THR A 1140 -15.41 6.35 -51.84
CA THR A 1140 -15.31 7.64 -52.53
C THR A 1140 -14.08 8.50 -52.19
N MET A 1141 -13.15 8.01 -51.36
CA MET A 1141 -11.95 8.76 -50.94
C MET A 1141 -10.62 8.19 -51.48
N PHE A 1142 -10.62 7.76 -52.74
CA PHE A 1142 -9.43 7.82 -53.59
C PHE A 1142 -9.77 8.59 -54.86
N GLY A 1143 -9.44 9.89 -54.85
CA GLY A 1143 -9.53 10.81 -55.98
C GLY A 1143 -8.50 11.90 -55.84
#